data_AF-A0A661SN39-F1
#
_entry.id   AF-A0A661SN39-F1
#
_cell.length_a   1.000
_cell.length_b   1.000
_cell.length_c   1.000
_cell.angle_alpha   90.00
_cell.angle_beta   90.00
_cell.angle_gamma   90.00
#
_symmetry.space_group_name_H-M   'P 1'
#
loop_
_entity.id
_entity.type
_entity.pdbx_description
1 polymer ?
#
loop_
_entity_poly.entity_id
_entity_poly.type
_entity_poly.pdbx_seq_one_letter_code
_entity_poly.pdbx_strand_id
1 'polypeptide(L)'
;MDQGELRIRKGKKGKIITEIVFANGKMMSVPPSADISDMSLNGKTVEVERVKGQIEKVVCEGNVIFSKAKKQSQPPKPKKYEHAGRSHGSHQSIYRAENTGETITDHLDEVRHPATAKAPYNFIPLNDKVVEAESIPDFDTYHYKDHHTGHIDLEIETITPLYIRDTLNTEEMERQEKEENFINSDFFSPKGLSQIPGSSVRGMVRTLVEITSYGKFGAFDDKNLYFRGLADKSNLRREYQSKMSSFDRRQKRTQYKMNAGFIYKDGLKYFIKAGATFGQILKRHAQEKVQATGQNYEEFKAYNLGTEYIVVSGNMPNKKKDWVIYPSDSNERIEILEADIKAYKNDTNRSDEVPDLTAKAKNGDYPCFYVKWKDSEGKDRISFGHTAMFRLAYALSVKDHIPKHLLEKDGFDIPEAIFGNENLFAGRVFFEDALLTPGQENITRKEDITRILASPKPTTFQHYLVQDSDAISDLNHYNSPNAAIRGNKVYWHKSGENWQETDRDKMQNKKIITKIQPVRPGVKFQGRIRFENLSQAELGALLFSLDLPGGCNHKLGMGKPLGLGSVKITPRLFLSDRKKRYENLSFEWNNEIDESDRIPEFTTAFEQYVLNRIEPGEKMLWNTERLRELKIMLDYDKGKKSELQGKVRYMEITGRNKNEFKDRPILPKPSNVRCYAYV
;
A
#
# COMPACT_ATOMS: atom_id res chain seq x y z
N MET A 1 -23.41 37.45 34.81
CA MET A 1 -22.06 36.97 34.46
C MET A 1 -21.06 37.85 35.17
N ASP A 2 -19.94 37.30 35.60
CA ASP A 2 -18.88 38.08 36.25
C ASP A 2 -17.98 38.71 35.20
N GLN A 3 -17.60 39.96 35.38
CA GLN A 3 -16.62 40.61 34.52
C GLN A 3 -15.19 40.34 35.00
N GLY A 4 -14.31 40.03 34.06
CA GLY A 4 -12.88 39.84 34.31
C GLY A 4 -12.04 40.22 33.10
N GLU A 5 -10.73 40.22 33.27
CA GLU A 5 -9.76 40.49 32.21
C GLU A 5 -9.02 39.19 31.84
N LEU A 6 -8.91 38.90 30.55
CA LEU A 6 -8.14 37.76 30.06
C LEU A 6 -6.64 38.03 30.15
N ARG A 7 -5.90 37.13 30.80
CA ARG A 7 -4.44 37.14 30.85
C ARG A 7 -3.89 35.88 30.20
N ILE A 8 -3.29 36.06 29.03
CA ILE A 8 -2.71 34.98 28.22
C ILE A 8 -1.20 35.16 28.19
N ARG A 9 -0.47 34.17 28.68
CA ARG A 9 1.00 34.19 28.73
C ARG A 9 1.61 32.86 28.30
N LYS A 10 2.84 32.92 27.79
CA LYS A 10 3.64 31.72 27.50
C LYS A 10 4.35 31.26 28.77
N GLY A 11 4.04 30.05 29.22
CA GLY A 11 4.72 29.39 30.34
C GLY A 11 6.06 28.74 29.95
N LYS A 12 6.77 28.19 30.95
CA LYS A 12 8.01 27.43 30.71
C LYS A 12 7.71 26.22 29.79
N LYS A 13 8.57 25.99 28.79
CA LYS A 13 8.41 25.02 27.67
C LYS A 13 7.38 25.40 26.59
N GLY A 14 6.97 26.68 26.51
CA GLY A 14 6.17 27.19 25.37
C GLY A 14 4.67 26.89 25.42
N LYS A 15 4.15 26.35 26.53
CA LYS A 15 2.70 26.12 26.73
C LYS A 15 2.00 27.45 27.02
N ILE A 16 0.91 27.74 26.31
CA ILE A 16 0.08 28.94 26.55
C ILE A 16 -0.79 28.69 27.79
N ILE A 17 -0.79 29.65 28.71
CA ILE A 17 -1.55 29.65 29.96
C ILE A 17 -2.52 30.82 29.89
N THR A 18 -3.81 30.53 30.03
CA THR A 18 -4.91 31.50 29.95
C THR A 18 -5.62 31.55 31.30
N GLU A 19 -5.61 32.73 31.91
CA GLU A 19 -6.17 33.02 33.23
C GLU A 19 -7.16 34.19 33.10
N ILE A 20 -8.20 34.22 33.94
CA ILE A 20 -9.12 35.35 34.04
C ILE A 20 -8.91 36.03 35.38
N VAL A 21 -8.66 37.33 35.36
CA VAL A 21 -8.48 38.18 36.55
C VAL A 21 -9.78 38.92 36.81
N PHE A 22 -10.47 38.63 37.91
CA PHE A 22 -11.71 39.31 38.29
C PHE A 22 -11.42 40.63 39.01
N ALA A 23 -12.39 41.55 39.03
CA ALA A 23 -12.25 42.87 39.67
C ALA A 23 -11.85 42.84 41.17
N ASN A 24 -12.10 41.71 41.85
CA ASN A 24 -11.67 41.49 43.24
C ASN A 24 -10.21 40.97 43.38
N GLY A 25 -9.43 40.98 42.30
CA GLY A 25 -8.04 40.53 42.25
C GLY A 25 -7.86 39.01 42.22
N LYS A 26 -8.94 38.21 42.30
CA LYS A 26 -8.83 36.74 42.21
C LYS A 26 -8.57 36.31 40.76
N MET A 27 -7.61 35.40 40.60
CA MET A 27 -7.27 34.79 39.32
C MET A 27 -7.85 33.38 39.22
N MET A 28 -8.38 33.01 38.06
CA MET A 28 -8.89 31.67 37.79
C MET A 28 -8.35 31.17 36.45
N SER A 29 -7.71 30.01 36.44
CA SER A 29 -7.25 29.40 35.19
C SER A 29 -8.44 28.87 34.38
N VAL A 30 -8.43 29.14 33.08
CA VAL A 30 -9.40 28.56 32.16
C VAL A 30 -9.08 27.08 31.95
N PRO A 31 -10.07 26.17 31.91
CA PRO A 31 -9.82 24.75 31.66
C PRO A 31 -9.02 24.53 30.37
N PRO A 32 -8.05 23.59 30.34
CA PRO A 32 -7.27 23.29 29.13
C PRO A 32 -8.12 22.90 27.91
N SER A 33 -9.35 22.44 28.14
CA SER A 33 -10.32 22.08 27.10
C SER A 33 -10.95 23.28 26.37
N ALA A 34 -10.68 24.51 26.81
CA ALA A 34 -11.26 25.72 26.21
C ALA A 34 -10.53 26.23 24.97
N ASP A 35 -9.30 25.76 24.73
CA ASP A 35 -8.40 26.17 23.62
C ASP A 35 -8.34 27.68 23.31
N ILE A 36 -8.41 28.52 24.36
CA ILE A 36 -8.25 29.98 24.22
C ILE A 36 -6.75 30.29 24.18
N SER A 37 -6.15 30.19 23.00
CA SER A 37 -4.70 30.36 22.79
C SER A 37 -4.31 31.58 21.95
N ASP A 38 -5.28 32.33 21.42
CA ASP A 38 -5.04 33.55 20.65
C ASP A 38 -4.53 34.69 21.56
N MET A 39 -3.28 35.11 21.35
CA MET A 39 -2.63 36.18 22.10
C MET A 39 -3.28 37.56 21.86
N SER A 40 -4.05 37.73 20.77
CA SER A 40 -4.77 38.98 20.48
C SER A 40 -5.86 39.30 21.51
N LEU A 41 -6.31 38.29 22.27
CA LEU A 41 -7.33 38.42 23.31
C LEU A 41 -6.74 38.76 24.70
N ASN A 42 -5.41 38.84 24.82
CA ASN A 42 -4.75 39.20 26.07
C ASN A 42 -5.05 40.65 26.45
N GLY A 43 -5.49 40.89 27.68
CA GLY A 43 -5.88 42.21 28.21
C GLY A 43 -7.32 42.61 27.89
N LYS A 44 -8.10 41.79 27.17
CA LYS A 44 -9.50 42.11 26.85
C LYS A 44 -10.42 41.80 28.03
N THR A 45 -11.44 42.63 28.21
CA THR A 45 -12.52 42.41 29.17
C THR A 45 -13.45 41.30 28.67
N VAL A 46 -13.78 40.37 29.56
CA VAL A 46 -14.64 39.22 29.29
C VAL A 46 -15.77 39.12 30.30
N GLU A 47 -16.89 38.60 29.84
CA GLU A 47 -18.01 38.16 30.68
C GLU A 47 -17.94 36.66 30.88
N VAL A 48 -17.96 36.23 32.15
CA VAL A 48 -17.78 34.84 32.54
C VAL A 48 -19.03 34.32 33.24
N GLU A 49 -19.58 33.23 32.73
CA GLU A 49 -20.64 32.47 33.39
C GLU A 49 -20.02 31.32 34.19
N ARG A 50 -20.32 31.29 35.50
CA ARG A 50 -19.81 30.27 36.42
C ARG A 50 -20.94 29.47 37.05
N VAL A 51 -20.84 28.15 37.03
CA VAL A 51 -21.78 27.25 37.73
C VAL A 51 -20.98 26.37 38.70
N LYS A 52 -21.36 26.37 39.98
CA LYS A 52 -20.64 25.66 41.07
C LYS A 52 -19.13 25.96 41.11
N GLY A 53 -18.76 27.22 40.85
CA GLY A 53 -17.36 27.68 40.89
C GLY A 53 -16.49 27.30 39.68
N GLN A 54 -17.05 26.62 38.68
CA GLN A 54 -16.36 26.33 37.41
C GLN A 54 -16.84 27.26 36.30
N ILE A 55 -15.93 27.62 35.39
CA ILE A 55 -16.25 28.38 34.18
C ILE A 55 -17.05 27.48 33.25
N GLU A 56 -18.28 27.88 32.92
CA GLU A 56 -19.15 27.20 31.96
C GLU A 56 -19.21 27.97 30.63
N LYS A 57 -19.06 29.30 30.65
CA LYS A 57 -19.06 30.13 29.44
C LYS A 57 -18.16 31.35 29.61
N VAL A 58 -17.46 31.76 28.54
CA VAL A 58 -16.70 33.01 28.45
C VAL A 58 -17.08 33.73 27.17
N VAL A 59 -17.40 35.01 27.28
CA VAL A 59 -17.77 35.89 26.16
C VAL A 59 -16.80 37.06 26.14
N CYS A 60 -16.22 37.36 24.97
CA CYS A 60 -15.34 38.50 24.75
C CYS A 60 -15.93 39.34 23.62
N GLU A 61 -16.19 40.63 23.85
CA GLU A 61 -16.75 41.55 22.84
C GLU A 61 -18.01 41.00 22.14
N GLY A 62 -18.91 40.36 22.90
CA GLY A 62 -20.15 39.77 22.37
C GLY A 62 -20.01 38.38 21.73
N ASN A 63 -18.78 37.90 21.51
CA ASN A 63 -18.52 36.58 20.93
C ASN A 63 -18.24 35.52 22.01
N VAL A 64 -18.90 34.36 21.91
CA VAL A 64 -18.66 33.23 22.82
C VAL A 64 -17.35 32.55 22.44
N ILE A 65 -16.30 32.78 23.25
CA ILE A 65 -14.98 32.19 23.04
C ILE A 65 -14.80 30.86 23.80
N PHE A 66 -15.70 30.56 24.75
CA PHE A 66 -15.79 29.26 25.39
C PHE A 66 -17.20 28.98 25.88
N SER A 67 -17.69 27.74 25.69
CA SER A 67 -18.86 27.23 26.40
C SER A 67 -18.75 25.72 26.61
N LYS A 68 -19.11 25.22 27.79
CA LYS A 68 -19.15 23.79 28.08
C LYS A 68 -20.48 23.23 27.57
N ALA A 69 -20.40 22.23 26.68
CA ALA A 69 -21.59 21.66 26.04
C ALA A 69 -22.58 21.08 27.08
N LYS A 70 -23.84 21.56 27.08
CA LYS A 70 -24.94 20.94 27.83
C LYS A 70 -25.21 19.54 27.26
N LYS A 71 -25.10 18.51 28.10
CA LYS A 71 -25.54 17.14 27.76
C LYS A 71 -27.04 17.17 27.44
N GLN A 72 -27.40 16.97 26.18
CA GLN A 72 -28.77 16.58 25.82
C GLN A 72 -29.03 15.14 26.31
N SER A 73 -30.23 14.96 26.85
CA SER A 73 -30.77 13.76 27.46
C SER A 73 -30.79 12.57 26.49
N GLN A 74 -30.12 11.48 26.86
CA GLN A 74 -30.31 10.15 26.26
C GLN A 74 -31.63 9.52 26.77
N PRO A 75 -32.30 8.64 25.99
CA PRO A 75 -33.44 7.86 26.47
C PRO A 75 -33.03 6.90 27.60
N PRO A 76 -33.97 6.41 28.42
CA PRO A 76 -33.66 5.77 29.68
C PRO A 76 -32.97 4.42 29.48
N LYS A 77 -31.93 4.18 30.27
CA LYS A 77 -31.23 2.89 30.36
C LYS A 77 -32.17 1.82 30.95
N PRO A 78 -32.19 0.58 30.44
CA PRO A 78 -32.91 -0.50 31.09
C PRO A 78 -32.29 -0.83 32.45
N LYS A 79 -33.17 -1.23 33.38
CA LYS A 79 -32.91 -1.39 34.81
C LYS A 79 -31.80 -2.41 35.10
N LYS A 80 -31.04 -2.12 36.17
CA LYS A 80 -30.14 -3.05 36.86
C LYS A 80 -30.90 -4.31 37.28
N TYR A 81 -30.44 -5.48 36.84
CA TYR A 81 -30.66 -6.72 37.57
C TYR A 81 -29.54 -6.89 38.60
N GLU A 82 -29.95 -7.15 39.83
CA GLU A 82 -29.10 -7.47 40.98
C GLU A 82 -28.47 -8.86 40.85
N HIS A 83 -27.45 -9.05 41.70
CA HIS A 83 -26.54 -10.18 41.81
C HIS A 83 -27.19 -11.58 41.79
N ALA A 84 -26.70 -12.45 40.90
CA ALA A 84 -26.63 -13.89 41.14
C ALA A 84 -25.42 -14.50 40.42
N GLY A 85 -24.56 -15.21 41.17
CA GLY A 85 -23.72 -16.31 40.68
C GLY A 85 -22.52 -15.99 39.80
N ARG A 86 -21.33 -15.87 40.40
CA ARG A 86 -20.06 -16.13 39.69
C ARG A 86 -20.01 -17.60 39.29
N SER A 87 -20.15 -17.88 38.00
CA SER A 87 -19.70 -19.13 37.37
C SER A 87 -18.47 -18.84 36.52
N HIS A 88 -17.38 -19.55 36.79
CA HIS A 88 -16.15 -19.52 36.00
C HIS A 88 -16.41 -20.16 34.63
N GLY A 89 -16.53 -19.32 33.59
CA GLY A 89 -16.50 -19.74 32.19
C GLY A 89 -15.32 -19.10 31.47
N SER A 90 -14.42 -19.93 30.96
CA SER A 90 -13.32 -19.56 30.08
C SER A 90 -13.79 -18.63 28.96
N HIS A 91 -13.26 -17.41 28.90
CA HIS A 91 -13.35 -16.57 27.69
C HIS A 91 -12.47 -17.20 26.60
N GLN A 92 -13.01 -18.21 25.93
CA GLN A 92 -12.65 -18.51 24.55
C GLN A 92 -13.02 -17.29 23.70
N SER A 93 -12.08 -16.88 22.85
CA SER A 93 -12.20 -15.79 21.90
C SER A 93 -13.41 -15.98 20.99
N ILE A 94 -14.42 -15.14 21.15
CA ILE A 94 -15.47 -14.97 20.15
C ILE A 94 -14.97 -13.88 19.18
N TYR A 95 -14.18 -14.30 18.19
CA TYR A 95 -14.32 -13.73 16.84
C TYR A 95 -15.12 -14.77 16.06
N ARG A 96 -16.45 -14.70 16.16
CA ARG A 96 -17.35 -15.30 15.19
C ARG A 96 -17.84 -14.16 14.32
N ALA A 97 -17.01 -13.72 13.38
CA ALA A 97 -17.57 -13.47 12.06
C ALA A 97 -17.88 -14.89 11.56
N GLU A 98 -19.15 -15.20 11.37
CA GLU A 98 -19.51 -16.43 10.66
C GLU A 98 -18.80 -16.36 9.31
N ASN A 99 -18.04 -17.39 8.97
CA ASN A 99 -17.41 -17.49 7.67
C ASN A 99 -18.54 -17.74 6.66
N THR A 100 -19.18 -16.67 6.21
CA THR A 100 -20.24 -16.69 5.19
C THR A 100 -19.72 -17.21 3.86
N GLY A 101 -18.40 -17.34 3.68
CA GLY A 101 -17.73 -17.70 2.44
C GLY A 101 -17.64 -16.56 1.44
N GLU A 102 -18.37 -15.47 1.67
CA GLU A 102 -18.37 -14.27 0.83
C GLU A 102 -17.38 -13.23 1.36
N THR A 103 -16.60 -12.68 0.44
CA THR A 103 -15.61 -11.65 0.76
C THR A 103 -16.30 -10.29 0.84
N ILE A 104 -16.12 -9.56 1.94
CA ILE A 104 -16.65 -8.21 2.15
C ILE A 104 -15.81 -7.22 1.33
N THR A 105 -16.45 -6.61 0.33
CA THR A 105 -15.85 -5.62 -0.59
C THR A 105 -16.13 -4.17 -0.18
N ASP A 106 -17.15 -3.94 0.65
CA ASP A 106 -17.57 -2.60 1.07
C ASP A 106 -16.62 -1.98 2.10
N HIS A 107 -15.91 -0.95 1.66
CA HIS A 107 -15.07 -0.14 2.52
C HIS A 107 -15.88 0.95 3.22
N LEU A 108 -15.57 1.21 4.49
CA LEU A 108 -16.11 2.33 5.26
C LEU A 108 -16.25 3.60 4.42
N ASP A 109 -17.49 4.11 4.35
CA ASP A 109 -17.76 5.39 3.69
C ASP A 109 -17.13 6.55 4.46
N GLU A 110 -17.36 6.62 5.77
CA GLU A 110 -16.79 7.67 6.63
C GLU A 110 -15.83 7.09 7.68
N VAL A 111 -14.60 7.60 7.70
CA VAL A 111 -13.60 7.30 8.73
C VAL A 111 -13.67 8.43 9.77
N ARG A 112 -13.78 8.11 11.08
CA ARG A 112 -14.02 9.10 12.17
C ARG A 112 -13.10 10.31 12.10
N HIS A 113 -11.80 10.15 11.78
CA HIS A 113 -10.83 11.23 11.55
C HIS A 113 -9.61 10.72 10.76
N PRO A 114 -9.02 11.41 9.73
CA PRO A 114 -9.39 12.65 9.03
C PRO A 114 -9.68 12.46 7.52
N ALA A 115 -10.28 13.49 6.89
CA ALA A 115 -10.47 13.67 5.43
C ALA A 115 -9.14 13.87 4.64
N THR A 116 -8.08 13.17 5.02
CA THR A 116 -6.75 13.24 4.38
C THR A 116 -6.25 11.86 4.06
N ALA A 117 -5.84 11.64 2.82
CA ALA A 117 -5.09 10.44 2.43
C ALA A 117 -3.65 10.53 2.98
N LYS A 118 -3.33 9.65 3.93
CA LYS A 118 -1.97 9.51 4.49
C LYS A 118 -1.05 8.63 3.64
N ALA A 119 -1.35 8.52 2.35
CA ALA A 119 -0.57 7.82 1.34
C ALA A 119 -0.59 8.61 0.03
N PRO A 120 0.46 8.48 -0.81
CA PRO A 120 0.51 9.10 -2.13
C PRO A 120 -0.36 8.37 -3.17
N TYR A 121 -1.02 7.28 -2.77
CA TYR A 121 -1.89 6.46 -3.59
C TYR A 121 -3.24 6.28 -2.90
N ASN A 122 -4.22 5.85 -3.69
CA ASN A 122 -5.48 5.31 -3.21
C ASN A 122 -5.83 4.07 -4.05
N PHE A 123 -7.01 3.50 -3.85
CA PHE A 123 -7.45 2.29 -4.53
C PHE A 123 -8.78 2.52 -5.22
N ILE A 124 -8.90 2.00 -6.44
CA ILE A 124 -10.18 1.82 -7.10
C ILE A 124 -10.72 0.49 -6.58
N PRO A 125 -11.94 0.43 -6.03
CA PRO A 125 -12.53 -0.79 -5.46
C PRO A 125 -12.40 -2.00 -6.38
N LEU A 126 -12.56 -3.23 -5.87
CA LEU A 126 -12.78 -4.40 -6.73
C LEU A 126 -14.18 -4.33 -7.35
N ASN A 127 -14.39 -5.03 -8.46
CA ASN A 127 -15.68 -5.07 -9.16
C ASN A 127 -16.50 -6.25 -8.68
N ASP A 128 -17.80 -6.06 -8.55
CA ASP A 128 -18.71 -7.11 -8.08
C ASP A 128 -19.06 -8.11 -9.18
N LYS A 129 -18.83 -7.74 -10.44
CA LYS A 129 -19.06 -8.57 -11.64
C LYS A 129 -17.88 -8.48 -12.59
N VAL A 130 -17.58 -9.58 -13.27
CA VAL A 130 -16.66 -9.61 -14.40
C VAL A 130 -17.47 -9.45 -15.69
N VAL A 131 -17.02 -8.57 -16.58
CA VAL A 131 -17.59 -8.46 -17.92
C VAL A 131 -16.79 -9.33 -18.88
N GLU A 132 -17.44 -10.38 -19.38
CA GLU A 132 -16.86 -11.27 -20.38
C GLU A 132 -16.68 -10.55 -21.73
N ALA A 133 -15.59 -10.89 -22.41
CA ALA A 133 -15.35 -10.50 -23.79
C ALA A 133 -16.31 -11.22 -24.74
N GLU A 134 -16.40 -10.69 -25.95
CA GLU A 134 -16.98 -11.42 -27.08
C GLU A 134 -16.09 -12.62 -27.45
N SER A 135 -16.59 -13.51 -28.30
CA SER A 135 -15.81 -14.66 -28.76
C SER A 135 -14.52 -14.19 -29.42
N ILE A 136 -13.38 -14.64 -28.89
CA ILE A 136 -12.07 -14.27 -29.42
C ILE A 136 -11.92 -14.96 -30.79
N PRO A 137 -11.69 -14.19 -31.87
CA PRO A 137 -11.50 -14.77 -33.19
C PRO A 137 -10.18 -15.54 -33.28
N ASP A 138 -10.12 -16.49 -34.22
CA ASP A 138 -8.89 -17.22 -34.51
C ASP A 138 -7.81 -16.28 -35.05
N PHE A 139 -6.55 -16.57 -34.69
CA PHE A 139 -5.42 -15.71 -35.05
C PHE A 139 -4.97 -15.89 -36.51
N ASP A 140 -5.44 -16.94 -37.19
CA ASP A 140 -4.99 -17.32 -38.53
C ASP A 140 -5.72 -16.58 -39.66
N THR A 141 -6.76 -15.80 -39.34
CA THR A 141 -7.66 -15.18 -40.32
C THR A 141 -7.94 -13.73 -39.97
N TYR A 142 -8.03 -12.84 -40.98
CA TYR A 142 -8.51 -11.48 -40.78
C TYR A 142 -10.04 -11.42 -40.86
N HIS A 143 -10.69 -11.06 -39.75
CA HIS A 143 -12.15 -11.01 -39.62
C HIS A 143 -12.72 -9.64 -40.01
N TYR A 144 -12.41 -9.17 -41.22
CA TYR A 144 -12.68 -7.79 -41.68
C TYR A 144 -14.16 -7.38 -41.77
N LYS A 145 -15.12 -8.30 -41.59
CA LYS A 145 -16.56 -8.00 -41.60
C LYS A 145 -17.05 -7.42 -40.28
N ASP A 146 -16.61 -8.02 -39.18
CA ASP A 146 -17.14 -7.74 -37.83
C ASP A 146 -16.04 -7.28 -36.85
N HIS A 147 -14.78 -7.30 -37.28
CA HIS A 147 -13.62 -6.89 -36.48
C HIS A 147 -12.73 -5.91 -37.23
N HIS A 148 -11.94 -5.16 -36.46
CA HIS A 148 -11.12 -4.06 -36.93
C HIS A 148 -9.64 -4.36 -36.75
N THR A 149 -8.86 -3.99 -37.76
CA THR A 149 -7.41 -4.05 -37.75
C THR A 149 -6.87 -2.69 -38.13
N GLY A 150 -5.78 -2.25 -37.54
CA GLY A 150 -5.27 -0.91 -37.77
C GLY A 150 -4.18 -0.49 -36.80
N HIS A 151 -4.07 0.81 -36.59
CA HIS A 151 -3.18 1.37 -35.59
C HIS A 151 -3.74 2.65 -34.95
N ILE A 152 -3.20 2.97 -33.77
CA ILE A 152 -3.48 4.19 -33.03
C ILE A 152 -2.15 4.91 -32.84
N ASP A 153 -2.00 6.08 -33.44
CA ASP A 153 -0.86 6.95 -33.17
C ASP A 153 -1.13 7.74 -31.87
N LEU A 154 -0.10 7.86 -31.04
CA LEU A 154 -0.16 8.49 -29.73
C LEU A 154 0.72 9.72 -29.72
N GLU A 155 0.16 10.89 -29.42
CA GLU A 155 0.93 12.03 -28.94
C GLU A 155 0.93 12.03 -27.40
N ILE A 156 2.12 11.90 -26.80
CA ILE A 156 2.30 11.87 -25.34
C ILE A 156 3.03 13.13 -24.89
N GLU A 157 2.35 14.00 -24.15
CA GLU A 157 2.91 15.25 -23.60
C GLU A 157 3.16 15.10 -22.09
N THR A 158 4.36 15.45 -21.62
CA THR A 158 4.68 15.43 -20.19
C THR A 158 4.05 16.62 -19.45
N ILE A 159 3.14 16.37 -18.51
CA ILE A 159 2.52 17.45 -17.70
C ILE A 159 3.37 17.78 -16.46
N THR A 160 4.04 16.77 -15.93
CA THR A 160 5.02 16.90 -14.83
C THR A 160 6.33 16.25 -15.27
N PRO A 161 7.47 16.45 -14.57
CA PRO A 161 8.70 15.78 -14.98
C PRO A 161 8.51 14.26 -15.05
N LEU A 162 9.00 13.63 -16.11
CA LEU A 162 8.84 12.20 -16.37
C LEU A 162 10.19 11.50 -16.20
N TYR A 163 10.21 10.40 -15.47
CA TYR A 163 11.42 9.60 -15.32
C TYR A 163 11.14 8.12 -15.54
N ILE A 164 11.86 7.53 -16.49
CA ILE A 164 11.92 6.09 -16.76
C ILE A 164 13.41 5.80 -16.80
N ARG A 165 13.89 4.90 -15.96
CA ARG A 165 15.32 4.61 -15.85
C ARG A 165 15.82 3.88 -17.09
N ASP A 166 17.01 4.26 -17.54
CA ASP A 166 17.66 3.59 -18.67
C ASP A 166 18.18 2.18 -18.34
N THR A 167 18.41 1.39 -19.37
CA THR A 167 19.12 0.11 -19.28
C THR A 167 20.62 0.34 -19.10
N LEU A 168 21.28 -0.58 -18.40
CA LEU A 168 22.73 -0.54 -18.25
C LEU A 168 23.42 -1.05 -19.52
N ASN A 169 24.47 -0.36 -19.95
CA ASN A 169 25.39 -0.91 -20.95
C ASN A 169 26.39 -1.91 -20.31
N THR A 170 27.20 -2.60 -21.11
CA THR A 170 28.15 -3.62 -20.62
C THR A 170 29.12 -3.07 -19.57
N GLU A 171 29.67 -1.87 -19.78
CA GLU A 171 30.60 -1.24 -18.84
C GLU A 171 29.90 -0.87 -17.52
N GLU A 172 28.66 -0.37 -17.61
CA GLU A 172 27.84 -0.04 -16.45
C GLU A 172 27.39 -1.27 -15.66
N MET A 173 27.14 -2.40 -16.33
CA MET A 173 26.85 -3.68 -15.68
C MET A 173 28.06 -4.17 -14.87
N GLU A 174 29.25 -4.18 -15.47
CA GLU A 174 30.48 -4.53 -14.75
C GLU A 174 30.74 -3.59 -13.57
N ARG A 175 30.39 -2.31 -13.73
CA ARG A 175 30.52 -1.32 -12.67
C ARG A 175 29.50 -1.57 -11.55
N GLN A 176 28.27 -1.95 -11.88
CA GLN A 176 27.26 -2.32 -10.90
C GLN A 176 27.65 -3.56 -10.08
N GLU A 177 28.34 -4.53 -10.69
CA GLU A 177 28.87 -5.70 -9.98
C GLU A 177 29.99 -5.33 -8.99
N LYS A 178 30.82 -4.33 -9.32
CA LYS A 178 31.95 -3.86 -8.48
C LYS A 178 31.51 -2.83 -7.43
N GLU A 179 30.52 -2.01 -7.74
CA GLU A 179 30.03 -0.92 -6.91
C GLU A 179 28.57 -1.18 -6.51
N GLU A 180 28.35 -1.70 -5.29
CA GLU A 180 27.01 -2.05 -4.76
C GLU A 180 25.97 -0.91 -4.84
N ASN A 181 26.39 0.35 -4.97
CA ASN A 181 25.51 1.53 -4.99
C ASN A 181 25.51 2.29 -6.33
N PHE A 182 26.08 1.71 -7.41
CA PHE A 182 26.02 2.34 -8.72
C PHE A 182 24.59 2.33 -9.26
N ILE A 183 24.14 3.49 -9.73
CA ILE A 183 22.81 3.70 -10.33
C ILE A 183 23.01 4.56 -11.58
N ASN A 184 22.58 4.05 -12.74
CA ASN A 184 22.38 4.88 -13.92
C ASN A 184 21.15 5.78 -13.68
N SER A 185 21.38 7.09 -13.65
CA SER A 185 20.38 8.12 -13.38
C SER A 185 19.72 8.63 -14.65
N ASP A 186 20.18 8.24 -15.83
CA ASP A 186 19.72 8.71 -17.12
C ASP A 186 18.26 8.31 -17.38
N PHE A 187 17.62 9.11 -18.22
CA PHE A 187 16.31 8.79 -18.76
C PHE A 187 16.47 7.74 -19.86
N PHE A 188 15.51 6.82 -19.98
CA PHE A 188 15.51 5.75 -20.96
C PHE A 188 15.83 6.25 -22.38
N SER A 189 17.02 5.87 -22.86
CA SER A 189 17.61 6.40 -24.08
C SER A 189 18.44 5.35 -24.83
N PRO A 190 17.88 4.17 -25.16
CA PRO A 190 18.61 3.17 -25.92
C PRO A 190 19.15 3.78 -27.23
N LYS A 191 20.43 3.53 -27.51
CA LYS A 191 21.17 4.13 -28.63
C LYS A 191 21.23 5.68 -28.60
N GLY A 192 21.09 6.29 -27.42
CA GLY A 192 21.11 7.74 -27.22
C GLY A 192 19.81 8.45 -27.60
N LEU A 193 18.74 7.72 -27.93
CA LEU A 193 17.44 8.28 -28.31
C LEU A 193 16.48 8.23 -27.13
N SER A 194 16.21 9.38 -26.51
CA SER A 194 15.24 9.47 -25.43
C SER A 194 13.85 9.02 -25.91
N GLN A 195 13.29 8.01 -25.25
CA GLN A 195 11.99 7.44 -25.63
C GLN A 195 11.24 6.90 -24.41
N ILE A 196 9.93 6.70 -24.56
CA ILE A 196 9.12 6.00 -23.57
C ILE A 196 8.97 4.54 -24.04
N PRO A 197 9.39 3.54 -23.27
CA PRO A 197 9.23 2.14 -23.67
C PRO A 197 7.77 1.78 -23.95
N GLY A 198 7.51 1.07 -25.05
CA GLY A 198 6.19 0.55 -25.41
C GLY A 198 5.62 -0.36 -24.33
N SER A 199 6.48 -1.07 -23.58
CA SER A 199 6.10 -1.86 -22.41
C SER A 199 5.54 -1.01 -21.25
N SER A 200 6.03 0.21 -21.08
CA SER A 200 5.54 1.16 -20.07
C SER A 200 4.16 1.68 -20.44
N VAL A 201 3.94 2.00 -21.72
CA VAL A 201 2.63 2.41 -22.25
C VAL A 201 1.65 1.23 -22.17
N ARG A 202 2.05 0.03 -22.61
CA ARG A 202 1.25 -1.20 -22.55
C ARG A 202 0.78 -1.50 -21.13
N GLY A 203 1.70 -1.47 -20.15
CA GLY A 203 1.35 -1.77 -18.76
C GLY A 203 0.33 -0.77 -18.19
N MET A 204 0.50 0.52 -18.50
CA MET A 204 -0.42 1.57 -18.07
C MET A 204 -1.80 1.44 -18.73
N VAL A 205 -1.86 1.23 -20.05
CA VAL A 205 -3.13 1.05 -20.77
C VAL A 205 -3.83 -0.23 -20.33
N ARG A 206 -3.10 -1.35 -20.16
CA ARG A 206 -3.68 -2.61 -19.66
C ARG A 206 -4.35 -2.42 -18.30
N THR A 207 -3.70 -1.75 -17.35
CA THR A 207 -4.30 -1.49 -16.03
C THR A 207 -5.57 -0.65 -16.15
N LEU A 208 -5.59 0.37 -17.02
CA LEU A 208 -6.80 1.17 -17.22
C LEU A 208 -7.92 0.34 -17.86
N VAL A 209 -7.63 -0.44 -18.91
CA VAL A 209 -8.62 -1.35 -19.53
C VAL A 209 -9.17 -2.33 -18.50
N GLU A 210 -8.33 -2.94 -17.65
CA GLU A 210 -8.79 -3.84 -16.57
C GLU A 210 -9.77 -3.16 -15.62
N ILE A 211 -9.50 -1.90 -15.26
CA ILE A 211 -10.38 -1.14 -14.35
C ILE A 211 -11.69 -0.73 -15.04
N THR A 212 -11.61 -0.17 -16.25
CA THR A 212 -12.74 0.44 -16.97
C THR A 212 -13.67 -0.60 -17.58
N SER A 213 -13.14 -1.75 -18.00
CA SER A 213 -13.93 -2.84 -18.59
C SER A 213 -14.48 -3.84 -17.57
N TYR A 214 -14.26 -3.64 -16.27
CA TYR A 214 -14.68 -4.59 -15.22
C TYR A 214 -14.08 -6.00 -15.44
N GLY A 215 -12.78 -6.03 -15.76
CA GLY A 215 -12.03 -7.28 -15.91
C GLY A 215 -11.85 -8.04 -14.60
N LYS A 216 -11.33 -9.26 -14.72
CA LYS A 216 -10.78 -10.07 -13.65
C LYS A 216 -9.59 -9.34 -13.01
N PHE A 217 -9.29 -9.68 -11.76
CA PHE A 217 -8.21 -9.05 -11.03
C PHE A 217 -6.94 -9.89 -11.13
N GLY A 218 -6.06 -9.54 -12.07
CA GLY A 218 -4.86 -10.33 -12.39
C GLY A 218 -3.55 -9.82 -11.80
N ALA A 219 -3.48 -8.53 -11.43
CA ALA A 219 -2.23 -7.86 -11.07
C ALA A 219 -1.84 -8.02 -9.58
N PHE A 220 -1.52 -9.25 -9.15
CA PHE A 220 -1.05 -9.50 -7.77
C PHE A 220 0.01 -10.59 -7.67
N ASP A 221 0.78 -10.55 -6.58
CA ASP A 221 1.78 -11.56 -6.21
C ASP A 221 1.25 -12.37 -5.02
N ASP A 222 0.92 -13.65 -5.26
CA ASP A 222 0.34 -14.53 -4.24
C ASP A 222 1.40 -15.06 -3.27
N LYS A 223 1.34 -14.56 -2.03
CA LYS A 223 2.20 -14.98 -0.93
C LYS A 223 1.58 -14.72 0.43
N ASN A 224 2.00 -15.49 1.43
CA ASN A 224 1.76 -15.18 2.83
C ASN A 224 2.69 -14.04 3.27
N LEU A 225 2.10 -12.93 3.71
CA LEU A 225 2.87 -11.81 4.27
C LEU A 225 3.33 -12.14 5.69
N TYR A 226 4.28 -11.36 6.22
CA TYR A 226 4.86 -11.60 7.55
C TYR A 226 4.65 -10.41 8.49
N PHE A 227 4.40 -10.71 9.76
CA PHE A 227 4.18 -9.70 10.80
C PHE A 227 4.86 -10.03 12.12
N ARG A 228 5.08 -8.98 12.91
CA ARG A 228 5.51 -9.06 14.31
C ARG A 228 4.77 -8.01 15.13
N GLY A 229 3.77 -8.46 15.88
CA GLY A 229 2.80 -7.59 16.57
C GLY A 229 3.18 -7.13 17.98
N LEU A 230 4.41 -7.37 18.45
CA LEU A 230 4.83 -7.11 19.85
C LEU A 230 4.50 -5.70 20.38
N ALA A 231 4.78 -4.69 19.57
CA ALA A 231 4.62 -3.28 19.92
C ALA A 231 3.44 -2.62 19.18
N ASP A 232 2.60 -3.43 18.52
CA ASP A 232 1.45 -2.94 17.77
C ASP A 232 0.33 -2.48 18.72
N LYS A 233 -0.45 -1.47 18.31
CA LYS A 233 -1.59 -0.96 19.09
C LYS A 233 -2.92 -1.59 18.66
N SER A 234 -2.97 -2.26 17.51
CA SER A 234 -4.17 -2.89 16.95
C SER A 234 -4.43 -4.30 17.51
N ASN A 235 -5.52 -4.92 17.05
CA ASN A 235 -5.82 -6.34 17.27
C ASN A 235 -4.68 -7.28 16.86
N LEU A 236 -3.82 -6.90 15.92
CA LEU A 236 -2.67 -7.71 15.50
C LEU A 236 -1.72 -8.05 16.66
N ARG A 237 -1.63 -7.18 17.68
CA ARG A 237 -0.85 -7.48 18.90
C ARG A 237 -1.44 -8.65 19.67
N ARG A 238 -2.76 -8.68 19.85
CA ARG A 238 -3.46 -9.76 20.57
C ARG A 238 -3.27 -11.08 19.85
N GLU A 239 -3.34 -11.08 18.52
CA GLU A 239 -3.13 -12.28 17.72
C GLU A 239 -1.67 -12.77 17.76
N TYR A 240 -0.70 -11.86 17.64
CA TYR A 240 0.71 -12.23 17.75
C TYR A 240 1.02 -12.82 19.14
N GLN A 241 0.50 -12.20 20.20
CA GLN A 241 0.66 -12.70 21.57
C GLN A 241 -0.03 -14.05 21.75
N SER A 242 -1.25 -14.27 21.23
CA SER A 242 -1.93 -15.56 21.38
C SER A 242 -1.13 -16.72 20.77
N LYS A 243 -0.31 -16.46 19.73
CA LYS A 243 0.57 -17.45 19.10
C LYS A 243 1.94 -17.58 19.78
N MET A 244 2.52 -16.49 20.29
CA MET A 244 3.90 -16.50 20.82
C MET A 244 4.01 -16.55 22.34
N SER A 245 3.18 -15.81 23.06
CA SER A 245 3.25 -15.73 24.52
C SER A 245 1.98 -15.23 25.20
N SER A 246 1.60 -15.88 26.29
CA SER A 246 0.60 -15.40 27.24
C SER A 246 1.28 -14.75 28.44
N PHE A 247 0.59 -13.81 29.10
CA PHE A 247 1.03 -13.26 30.37
C PHE A 247 0.15 -13.82 31.49
N ASP A 248 0.75 -14.60 32.39
CA ASP A 248 0.06 -15.08 33.58
C ASP A 248 0.06 -13.96 34.63
N ARG A 249 -1.12 -13.39 34.88
CA ARG A 249 -1.32 -12.31 35.87
C ARG A 249 -1.09 -12.78 37.30
N ARG A 250 -1.31 -14.07 37.61
CA ARG A 250 -1.14 -14.62 38.96
C ARG A 250 0.34 -14.79 39.28
N GLN A 251 1.10 -15.38 38.35
CA GLN A 251 2.54 -15.62 38.53
C GLN A 251 3.41 -14.42 38.14
N LYS A 252 2.81 -13.36 37.57
CA LYS A 252 3.52 -12.19 36.99
C LYS A 252 4.64 -12.61 36.03
N ARG A 253 4.42 -13.70 35.28
CA ARG A 253 5.41 -14.29 34.37
C ARG A 253 4.83 -14.48 32.98
N THR A 254 5.67 -14.26 31.98
CA THR A 254 5.36 -14.57 30.59
C THR A 254 5.51 -16.07 30.36
N GLN A 255 4.45 -16.71 29.89
CA GLN A 255 4.48 -18.10 29.41
C GLN A 255 4.65 -18.06 27.89
N TYR A 256 5.78 -18.58 27.43
CA TYR A 256 6.06 -18.67 26.00
C TYR A 256 5.42 -19.92 25.43
N LYS A 257 4.83 -19.80 24.24
CA LYS A 257 4.21 -20.91 23.50
C LYS A 257 5.14 -21.51 22.44
N MET A 258 6.27 -20.84 22.19
CA MET A 258 7.31 -21.35 21.30
C MET A 258 8.12 -22.45 21.98
N ASN A 259 8.59 -23.39 21.16
CA ASN A 259 9.55 -24.43 21.53
C ASN A 259 10.91 -24.10 20.91
N ALA A 260 11.96 -24.74 21.41
CA ALA A 260 13.29 -24.71 20.80
C ALA A 260 13.60 -26.05 20.15
N GLY A 261 14.47 -26.03 19.13
CA GLY A 261 14.90 -27.22 18.42
C GLY A 261 16.04 -26.91 17.45
N PHE A 262 16.38 -27.90 16.62
CA PHE A 262 17.43 -27.76 15.61
C PHE A 262 16.87 -28.07 14.24
N ILE A 263 16.88 -27.08 13.34
CA ILE A 263 16.46 -27.25 11.96
C ILE A 263 17.59 -27.87 11.15
N TYR A 264 17.25 -28.84 10.31
CA TYR A 264 18.18 -29.50 9.41
C TYR A 264 17.46 -29.93 8.13
N LYS A 265 18.23 -30.15 7.07
CA LYS A 265 17.73 -30.66 5.80
C LYS A 265 18.09 -32.14 5.66
N ASP A 266 17.12 -32.96 5.28
CA ASP A 266 17.30 -34.38 4.98
C ASP A 266 16.69 -34.67 3.60
N GLY A 267 17.56 -34.99 2.64
CA GLY A 267 17.22 -35.07 1.22
C GLY A 267 16.64 -33.74 0.67
N LEU A 268 15.39 -33.80 0.21
CA LEU A 268 14.65 -32.65 -0.33
C LEU A 268 13.81 -31.91 0.74
N LYS A 269 13.64 -32.50 1.93
CA LYS A 269 12.75 -32.00 2.97
C LYS A 269 13.50 -31.35 4.13
N TYR A 270 12.79 -30.54 4.91
CA TYR A 270 13.32 -29.89 6.11
C TYR A 270 12.63 -30.46 7.35
N PHE A 271 13.40 -30.59 8.42
CA PHE A 271 12.94 -31.15 9.69
C PHE A 271 13.45 -30.33 10.87
N ILE A 272 12.79 -30.46 12.01
CA ILE A 272 13.22 -29.91 13.31
C ILE A 272 13.42 -31.07 14.29
N LYS A 273 14.62 -31.19 14.87
CA LYS A 273 14.86 -32.01 16.06
C LYS A 273 14.25 -31.30 17.26
N ALA A 274 13.19 -31.88 17.82
CA ALA A 274 12.41 -31.30 18.91
C ALA A 274 13.02 -31.65 20.29
N GLY A 275 12.34 -31.23 21.36
CA GLY A 275 12.73 -31.58 22.74
C GLY A 275 13.77 -30.66 23.38
N ALA A 276 14.45 -29.79 22.61
CA ALA A 276 15.39 -28.83 23.18
C ALA A 276 14.69 -27.85 24.15
N THR A 277 15.33 -27.58 25.29
CA THR A 277 14.83 -26.58 26.24
C THR A 277 15.48 -25.23 25.99
N PHE A 278 14.90 -24.15 26.49
CA PHE A 278 15.45 -22.82 26.30
C PHE A 278 15.33 -21.95 27.55
N GLY A 279 16.23 -20.98 27.64
CA GLY A 279 16.27 -20.00 28.71
C GLY A 279 16.61 -18.60 28.22
N GLN A 280 16.70 -17.66 29.15
CA GLN A 280 17.21 -16.33 28.89
C GLN A 280 18.51 -16.11 29.66
N ILE A 281 19.51 -15.54 28.98
CA ILE A 281 20.81 -15.20 29.55
C ILE A 281 21.03 -13.69 29.52
N LEU A 282 21.66 -13.11 30.54
CA LEU A 282 22.03 -11.69 30.52
C LEU A 282 23.03 -11.43 29.39
N LYS A 283 22.85 -10.32 28.66
CA LYS A 283 23.70 -9.98 27.50
C LYS A 283 25.19 -10.00 27.84
N ARG A 284 25.57 -9.45 29.01
CA ARG A 284 26.95 -9.45 29.50
C ARG A 284 27.51 -10.87 29.65
N HIS A 285 26.76 -11.77 30.28
CA HIS A 285 27.21 -13.16 30.47
C HIS A 285 27.25 -13.92 29.14
N ALA A 286 26.34 -13.62 28.21
CA ALA A 286 26.40 -14.19 26.86
C ALA A 286 27.68 -13.74 26.13
N GLN A 287 28.05 -12.47 26.25
CA GLN A 287 29.31 -11.95 25.69
C GLN A 287 30.53 -12.62 26.30
N GLU A 288 30.61 -12.72 27.62
CA GLU A 288 31.72 -13.37 28.34
C GLU A 288 31.88 -14.84 27.89
N LYS A 289 30.77 -15.59 27.80
CA LYS A 289 30.80 -16.99 27.33
C LYS A 289 31.24 -17.14 25.87
N VAL A 290 30.77 -16.28 24.97
CA VAL A 290 31.18 -16.31 23.55
C VAL A 290 32.65 -15.91 23.39
N GLN A 291 33.12 -14.92 24.13
CA GLN A 291 34.52 -14.50 24.08
C GLN A 291 35.47 -15.57 24.63
N ALA A 292 35.01 -16.35 25.63
CA ALA A 292 35.78 -17.46 26.18
C ALA A 292 36.05 -18.58 25.14
N THR A 293 35.27 -18.68 24.06
CA THR A 293 35.54 -19.60 22.94
C THR A 293 36.43 -19.02 21.86
N GLY A 294 36.98 -17.81 22.08
CA GLY A 294 37.78 -17.08 21.09
C GLY A 294 36.96 -16.46 19.96
N GLN A 295 35.63 -16.42 20.08
CA GLN A 295 34.74 -15.87 19.07
C GLN A 295 34.27 -14.44 19.44
N ASN A 296 33.99 -13.64 18.42
CA ASN A 296 33.40 -12.32 18.61
C ASN A 296 31.88 -12.45 18.75
N TYR A 297 31.33 -11.76 19.75
CA TYR A 297 29.88 -11.62 19.94
C TYR A 297 29.31 -10.65 18.89
N GLU A 298 28.35 -11.14 18.11
CA GLU A 298 27.72 -10.45 16.98
C GLU A 298 26.20 -10.63 17.06
N GLU A 299 25.47 -9.63 16.56
CA GLU A 299 24.02 -9.70 16.48
C GLU A 299 23.56 -10.75 15.49
N PHE A 300 22.36 -11.29 15.73
CA PHE A 300 21.74 -12.27 14.84
C PHE A 300 22.61 -13.52 14.56
N LYS A 301 23.45 -13.93 15.51
CA LYS A 301 24.30 -15.13 15.39
C LYS A 301 23.91 -16.18 16.43
N ALA A 302 24.26 -17.44 16.14
CA ALA A 302 24.18 -18.53 17.10
C ALA A 302 25.57 -19.14 17.33
N TYR A 303 25.90 -19.40 18.58
CA TYR A 303 27.20 -19.93 19.03
C TYR A 303 27.00 -21.26 19.71
N ASN A 304 27.73 -22.28 19.26
CA ASN A 304 27.75 -23.59 19.90
C ASN A 304 28.83 -23.61 21.00
N LEU A 305 28.45 -23.86 22.24
CA LEU A 305 29.36 -23.99 23.39
C LEU A 305 29.48 -25.46 23.86
N GLY A 306 29.12 -26.42 23.02
CA GLY A 306 29.09 -27.85 23.30
C GLY A 306 27.81 -28.28 23.99
N THR A 307 27.55 -27.77 25.20
CA THR A 307 26.37 -28.15 26.00
C THR A 307 25.18 -27.22 25.84
N GLU A 308 25.40 -26.03 25.27
CA GLU A 308 24.37 -25.02 25.07
C GLU A 308 24.66 -24.18 23.83
N TYR A 309 23.63 -23.57 23.27
CA TYR A 309 23.71 -22.66 22.15
C TYR A 309 23.27 -21.27 22.58
N ILE A 310 24.15 -20.27 22.46
CA ILE A 310 23.78 -18.87 22.66
C ILE A 310 23.19 -18.35 21.35
N VAL A 311 21.94 -17.89 21.39
CA VAL A 311 21.21 -17.37 20.23
C VAL A 311 20.95 -15.89 20.42
N VAL A 312 21.69 -15.08 19.65
CA VAL A 312 21.70 -13.63 19.77
C VAL A 312 20.65 -13.02 18.84
N SER A 313 19.84 -12.12 19.40
CA SER A 313 18.91 -11.28 18.62
C SER A 313 19.49 -9.88 18.38
N GLY A 314 18.89 -9.12 17.46
CA GLY A 314 19.29 -7.73 17.21
C GLY A 314 19.24 -6.82 18.44
N ASN A 315 19.94 -5.71 18.36
CA ASN A 315 19.99 -4.70 19.41
C ASN A 315 18.68 -3.92 19.50
N MET A 316 18.25 -3.67 20.74
CA MET A 316 17.06 -2.87 21.04
C MET A 316 17.33 -2.04 22.30
N PRO A 317 16.82 -0.80 22.37
CA PRO A 317 16.92 0.02 23.57
C PRO A 317 16.42 -0.74 24.80
N ASN A 318 17.21 -0.75 25.87
CA ASN A 318 16.93 -1.46 27.12
C ASN A 318 16.88 -3.00 27.02
N LYS A 319 17.38 -3.61 25.94
CA LYS A 319 17.54 -5.07 25.88
C LYS A 319 18.60 -5.53 26.86
N LYS A 320 18.22 -6.40 27.80
CA LYS A 320 19.10 -6.93 28.85
C LYS A 320 19.48 -8.40 28.66
N LYS A 321 18.78 -9.14 27.80
CA LYS A 321 18.90 -10.59 27.70
C LYS A 321 18.92 -11.08 26.25
N ASP A 322 19.61 -12.20 26.05
CA ASP A 322 19.58 -13.06 24.88
C ASP A 322 18.99 -14.42 25.23
N TRP A 323 18.91 -15.29 24.23
CA TRP A 323 18.34 -16.63 24.37
C TRP A 323 19.45 -17.67 24.43
N VAL A 324 19.19 -18.74 25.16
CA VAL A 324 20.03 -19.93 25.20
C VAL A 324 19.15 -21.14 24.90
N ILE A 325 19.64 -22.05 24.05
CA ILE A 325 19.01 -23.32 23.73
C ILE A 325 19.89 -24.44 24.26
N TYR A 326 19.30 -25.36 25.01
CA TYR A 326 19.95 -26.57 25.49
C TYR A 326 19.51 -27.74 24.60
N PRO A 327 20.44 -28.38 23.87
CA PRO A 327 20.15 -29.58 23.10
C PRO A 327 19.49 -30.66 23.95
N SER A 328 18.67 -31.49 23.31
CA SER A 328 18.05 -32.66 23.93
C SER A 328 18.51 -33.90 23.20
N ASP A 329 18.66 -35.01 23.94
CA ASP A 329 18.90 -36.34 23.37
C ASP A 329 17.63 -36.97 22.74
N SER A 330 16.58 -36.16 22.51
CA SER A 330 15.33 -36.62 21.92
C SER A 330 15.50 -36.90 20.43
N ASN A 331 14.99 -38.05 20.00
CA ASN A 331 14.92 -38.42 18.59
C ASN A 331 13.60 -37.96 17.92
N GLU A 332 12.78 -37.16 18.61
CA GLU A 332 11.56 -36.59 18.00
C GLU A 332 11.96 -35.63 16.87
N ARG A 333 11.56 -35.97 15.64
CA ARG A 333 11.70 -35.09 14.48
C ARG A 333 10.34 -34.64 13.99
N ILE A 334 10.25 -33.38 13.62
CA ILE A 334 9.04 -32.77 13.07
C ILE A 334 9.32 -32.37 11.62
N GLU A 335 8.57 -32.91 10.67
CA GLU A 335 8.65 -32.49 9.26
C GLU A 335 8.08 -31.08 9.08
N ILE A 336 8.80 -30.22 8.37
CA ILE A 336 8.30 -28.91 7.95
C ILE A 336 7.72 -29.05 6.55
N LEU A 337 6.44 -28.70 6.38
CA LEU A 337 5.77 -28.75 5.10
C LEU A 337 6.39 -27.76 4.11
N GLU A 338 6.40 -28.11 2.82
CA GLU A 338 6.97 -27.24 1.77
C GLU A 338 6.28 -25.87 1.71
N ALA A 339 4.98 -25.81 2.00
CA ALA A 339 4.25 -24.55 2.10
C ALA A 339 4.80 -23.62 3.20
N ASP A 340 5.23 -24.16 4.34
CA ASP A 340 5.81 -23.39 5.44
C ASP A 340 7.25 -22.94 5.12
N ILE A 341 8.01 -23.76 4.40
CA ILE A 341 9.33 -23.40 3.85
C ILE A 341 9.20 -22.27 2.83
N LYS A 342 8.24 -22.38 1.90
CA LYS A 342 7.96 -21.34 0.90
C LYS A 342 7.54 -20.04 1.58
N ALA A 343 6.65 -20.10 2.59
CA ALA A 343 6.29 -18.93 3.38
C ALA A 343 7.53 -18.30 4.05
N TYR A 344 8.39 -19.10 4.70
CA TYR A 344 9.60 -18.59 5.37
C TYR A 344 10.56 -17.87 4.42
N LYS A 345 10.73 -18.39 3.21
CA LYS A 345 11.55 -17.76 2.16
C LYS A 345 10.93 -16.47 1.63
N ASN A 346 9.60 -16.35 1.67
CA ASN A 346 8.86 -15.18 1.20
C ASN A 346 8.83 -13.99 2.18
N ASP A 347 9.45 -14.09 3.38
CA ASP A 347 9.61 -12.95 4.30
C ASP A 347 10.64 -11.92 3.80
N THR A 348 10.29 -11.23 2.72
CA THR A 348 11.06 -10.15 2.07
C THR A 348 11.34 -8.95 2.97
N ASN A 349 10.70 -8.85 4.14
CA ASN A 349 10.94 -7.77 5.12
C ASN A 349 11.79 -8.26 6.32
N ARG A 350 12.36 -9.47 6.24
CA ARG A 350 13.39 -9.94 7.16
C ARG A 350 14.67 -9.12 6.92
N SER A 351 15.36 -8.74 8.00
CA SER A 351 16.69 -8.11 7.88
C SER A 351 17.68 -9.10 7.27
N ASP A 352 18.54 -8.64 6.37
CA ASP A 352 19.61 -9.46 5.76
C ASP A 352 20.61 -9.99 6.81
N GLU A 353 20.70 -9.32 7.96
CA GLU A 353 21.51 -9.76 9.10
C GLU A 353 20.93 -11.01 9.79
N VAL A 354 19.63 -11.28 9.66
CA VAL A 354 18.99 -12.45 10.27
C VAL A 354 19.35 -13.70 9.46
N PRO A 355 19.93 -14.75 10.08
CA PRO A 355 20.29 -15.97 9.37
C PRO A 355 19.10 -16.58 8.63
N ASP A 356 19.31 -16.90 7.36
CA ASP A 356 18.40 -17.78 6.64
C ASP A 356 18.56 -19.21 7.16
N LEU A 357 17.64 -19.61 8.03
CA LEU A 357 17.58 -20.95 8.60
C LEU A 357 17.50 -22.06 7.55
N THR A 358 16.86 -21.83 6.40
CA THR A 358 16.80 -22.83 5.32
C THR A 358 18.16 -22.98 4.62
N ALA A 359 18.94 -21.91 4.52
CA ALA A 359 20.31 -21.97 4.02
C ALA A 359 21.24 -22.63 5.05
N LYS A 360 21.11 -22.28 6.34
CA LYS A 360 21.91 -22.88 7.42
C LYS A 360 21.64 -24.37 7.57
N ALA A 361 20.38 -24.81 7.48
CA ALA A 361 19.98 -26.20 7.57
C ALA A 361 20.60 -27.12 6.49
N LYS A 362 21.08 -26.55 5.37
CA LYS A 362 21.82 -27.31 4.34
C LYS A 362 23.23 -27.71 4.78
N ASN A 363 23.81 -26.96 5.71
CA ASN A 363 25.20 -27.12 6.16
C ASN A 363 25.28 -27.82 7.52
N GLY A 364 24.19 -28.43 7.97
CA GLY A 364 24.08 -29.12 9.25
C GLY A 364 22.97 -28.58 10.14
N ASP A 365 22.88 -29.15 11.35
CA ASP A 365 21.91 -28.75 12.36
C ASP A 365 22.13 -27.30 12.79
N TYR A 366 21.05 -26.51 12.81
CA TYR A 366 21.10 -25.12 13.25
C TYR A 366 20.02 -24.82 14.31
N PRO A 367 20.35 -24.13 15.42
CA PRO A 367 19.36 -23.82 16.46
C PRO A 367 18.23 -22.94 15.92
N CYS A 368 17.00 -23.23 16.32
CA CYS A 368 15.82 -22.47 15.94
C CYS A 368 14.75 -22.47 17.04
N PHE A 369 13.84 -21.51 16.95
CA PHE A 369 12.59 -21.50 17.69
C PHE A 369 11.43 -21.80 16.74
N TYR A 370 10.40 -22.49 17.23
CA TYR A 370 9.22 -22.80 16.43
C TYR A 370 7.92 -22.82 17.24
N VAL A 371 6.79 -22.62 16.54
CA VAL A 371 5.43 -22.77 17.06
C VAL A 371 4.63 -23.68 16.14
N LYS A 372 3.86 -24.61 16.73
CA LYS A 372 2.89 -25.45 16.02
C LYS A 372 1.54 -24.74 16.02
N TRP A 373 0.83 -24.76 14.89
CA TRP A 373 -0.51 -24.21 14.75
C TRP A 373 -1.31 -25.02 13.72
N LYS A 374 -2.62 -24.82 13.65
CA LYS A 374 -3.48 -25.45 12.63
C LYS A 374 -4.02 -24.39 11.69
N ASP A 375 -3.99 -24.65 10.40
CA ASP A 375 -4.61 -23.78 9.41
C ASP A 375 -6.14 -23.94 9.37
N SER A 376 -6.78 -23.20 8.45
CA SER A 376 -8.24 -23.20 8.26
C SER A 376 -8.80 -24.57 7.88
N GLU A 377 -7.98 -25.46 7.31
CA GLU A 377 -8.33 -26.83 6.96
C GLU A 377 -8.03 -27.81 8.10
N GLY A 378 -7.50 -27.32 9.23
CA GLY A 378 -7.15 -28.14 10.39
C GLY A 378 -5.81 -28.88 10.27
N LYS A 379 -5.05 -28.62 9.19
CA LYS A 379 -3.74 -29.22 8.94
C LYS A 379 -2.70 -28.63 9.88
N ASP A 380 -1.80 -29.47 10.38
CA ASP A 380 -0.72 -29.03 11.26
C ASP A 380 0.34 -28.26 10.46
N ARG A 381 0.70 -27.07 10.97
CA ARG A 381 1.62 -26.11 10.37
C ARG A 381 2.66 -25.68 11.37
N ILE A 382 3.81 -25.25 10.85
CA ILE A 382 4.95 -24.83 11.68
C ILE A 382 5.41 -23.45 11.22
N SER A 383 5.49 -22.53 12.17
CA SER A 383 6.26 -21.29 11.98
C SER A 383 7.54 -21.38 12.78
N PHE A 384 8.66 -20.99 12.19
CA PHE A 384 9.97 -21.06 12.82
C PHE A 384 10.82 -19.82 12.52
N GLY A 385 11.83 -19.57 13.36
CA GLY A 385 12.72 -18.43 13.21
C GLY A 385 13.97 -18.51 14.08
N HIS A 386 14.97 -17.71 13.73
CA HIS A 386 16.29 -17.71 14.37
C HIS A 386 16.23 -17.43 15.87
N THR A 387 15.46 -16.42 16.27
CA THR A 387 15.32 -16.01 17.68
C THR A 387 13.89 -16.15 18.14
N ALA A 388 13.70 -16.33 19.44
CA ALA A 388 12.39 -16.27 20.05
C ALA A 388 11.70 -14.93 19.76
N MET A 389 10.36 -14.95 19.71
CA MET A 389 9.55 -13.82 19.23
C MET A 389 9.87 -13.41 17.78
N PHE A 390 10.10 -14.40 16.91
CA PHE A 390 10.28 -14.23 15.47
C PHE A 390 9.01 -13.72 14.77
N ARG A 391 9.15 -13.31 13.51
CA ARG A 391 8.02 -12.88 12.65
C ARG A 391 7.18 -14.09 12.25
N LEU A 392 5.87 -13.95 12.21
CA LEU A 392 4.94 -15.00 11.79
C LEU A 392 4.43 -14.72 10.38
N ALA A 393 4.24 -15.78 9.60
CA ALA A 393 3.40 -15.71 8.41
C ALA A 393 1.95 -15.45 8.82
N TYR A 394 1.22 -14.67 8.03
CA TYR A 394 -0.24 -14.74 8.05
C TYR A 394 -0.68 -16.12 7.53
N ALA A 395 -1.77 -16.63 8.11
CA ALA A 395 -2.37 -17.90 7.73
C ALA A 395 -2.98 -17.84 6.33
N LEU A 396 -3.61 -16.71 5.99
CA LEU A 396 -4.16 -16.45 4.66
C LEU A 396 -3.12 -15.79 3.75
N SER A 397 -3.16 -16.10 2.46
CA SER A 397 -2.34 -15.47 1.43
C SER A 397 -3.01 -14.22 0.87
N VAL A 398 -2.30 -13.45 0.04
CA VAL A 398 -2.91 -12.31 -0.68
C VAL A 398 -4.09 -12.78 -1.54
N LYS A 399 -3.99 -13.94 -2.19
CA LYS A 399 -5.06 -14.49 -3.03
C LYS A 399 -6.35 -14.78 -2.27
N ASP A 400 -6.26 -15.22 -1.02
CA ASP A 400 -7.42 -15.54 -0.18
C ASP A 400 -8.29 -14.30 0.14
N HIS A 401 -7.79 -13.10 -0.11
CA HIS A 401 -8.49 -11.83 0.07
C HIS A 401 -9.08 -11.29 -1.25
N ILE A 402 -9.09 -12.08 -2.33
CA ILE A 402 -9.69 -11.70 -3.61
C ILE A 402 -10.96 -12.53 -3.80
N PRO A 403 -12.12 -11.90 -4.08
CA PRO A 403 -13.35 -12.61 -4.42
C PRO A 403 -13.13 -13.65 -5.52
N LYS A 404 -13.70 -14.85 -5.35
CA LYS A 404 -13.44 -16.00 -6.24
C LYS A 404 -13.80 -15.72 -7.70
N HIS A 405 -14.91 -15.03 -7.96
CA HIS A 405 -15.36 -14.69 -9.31
C HIS A 405 -14.38 -13.80 -10.08
N LEU A 406 -13.53 -13.03 -9.37
CA LEU A 406 -12.47 -12.22 -9.99
C LEU A 406 -11.22 -13.02 -10.34
N LEU A 407 -11.14 -14.27 -9.88
CA LEU A 407 -10.05 -15.22 -10.12
C LEU A 407 -10.46 -16.39 -11.02
N GLU A 408 -11.76 -16.48 -11.36
CA GLU A 408 -12.30 -17.53 -12.19
C GLU A 408 -11.63 -17.56 -13.56
N LYS A 409 -11.33 -18.78 -14.01
CA LYS A 409 -10.68 -19.01 -15.30
C LYS A 409 -11.66 -19.33 -16.41
N ASP A 410 -12.96 -19.40 -16.08
CA ASP A 410 -14.02 -19.65 -17.03
C ASP A 410 -14.29 -18.36 -17.82
N GLY A 411 -14.42 -18.50 -19.14
CA GLY A 411 -14.52 -17.36 -20.06
C GLY A 411 -13.26 -16.48 -20.10
N PHE A 412 -13.25 -15.52 -21.02
CA PHE A 412 -12.22 -14.49 -21.09
C PHE A 412 -12.86 -13.13 -20.86
N ASP A 413 -12.16 -12.25 -20.17
CA ASP A 413 -12.56 -10.85 -20.06
C ASP A 413 -11.96 -10.00 -21.19
N ILE A 414 -12.42 -8.76 -21.32
CA ILE A 414 -11.94 -7.82 -22.34
C ILE A 414 -10.41 -7.61 -22.27
N PRO A 415 -9.78 -7.42 -21.09
CA PRO A 415 -8.32 -7.33 -20.97
C PRO A 415 -7.57 -8.57 -21.49
N GLU A 416 -8.01 -9.78 -21.13
CA GLU A 416 -7.42 -11.03 -21.62
C GLU A 416 -7.56 -11.13 -23.14
N ALA A 417 -8.74 -10.82 -23.67
CA ALA A 417 -9.00 -10.87 -25.11
C ALA A 417 -8.08 -9.92 -25.90
N ILE A 418 -7.84 -8.70 -25.41
CA ILE A 418 -7.00 -7.70 -26.08
C ILE A 418 -5.51 -8.03 -25.91
N PHE A 419 -5.06 -8.24 -24.67
CA PHE A 419 -3.64 -8.28 -24.31
C PHE A 419 -3.04 -9.69 -24.25
N GLY A 420 -3.87 -10.73 -24.41
CA GLY A 420 -3.48 -12.12 -24.37
C GLY A 420 -3.59 -12.75 -22.97
N ASN A 421 -3.59 -14.08 -22.95
CA ASN A 421 -3.48 -14.92 -21.76
C ASN A 421 -2.22 -15.77 -21.86
N GLU A 422 -1.33 -15.67 -20.85
CA GLU A 422 0.01 -16.28 -20.86
C GLU A 422 0.03 -17.79 -21.13
N ASN A 423 -1.08 -18.50 -20.87
CA ASN A 423 -1.16 -19.95 -21.01
C ASN A 423 -1.92 -20.41 -22.27
N LEU A 424 -2.71 -19.53 -22.91
CA LEU A 424 -3.73 -19.96 -23.87
C LEU A 424 -3.58 -19.29 -25.24
N PHE A 425 -3.34 -17.97 -25.31
CA PHE A 425 -3.24 -17.27 -26.59
C PHE A 425 -2.48 -15.94 -26.49
N ALA A 426 -1.89 -15.51 -27.61
CA ALA A 426 -1.16 -14.26 -27.72
C ALA A 426 -2.09 -13.03 -27.78
N GLY A 427 -1.59 -11.88 -27.33
CA GLY A 427 -2.32 -10.62 -27.45
C GLY A 427 -2.44 -10.14 -28.90
N ARG A 428 -3.49 -9.36 -29.18
CA ARG A 428 -3.80 -8.79 -30.49
C ARG A 428 -3.40 -7.30 -30.62
N VAL A 429 -2.57 -6.82 -29.69
CA VAL A 429 -2.07 -5.45 -29.63
C VAL A 429 -0.56 -5.40 -29.47
N PHE A 430 0.07 -4.48 -30.19
CA PHE A 430 1.51 -4.33 -30.27
C PHE A 430 1.88 -2.87 -30.00
N PHE A 431 2.65 -2.65 -28.94
CA PHE A 431 3.06 -1.31 -28.50
C PHE A 431 4.48 -1.03 -28.95
N GLU A 432 4.66 0.05 -29.70
CA GLU A 432 5.97 0.57 -30.09
C GLU A 432 6.51 1.55 -29.04
N ASP A 433 7.83 1.73 -29.01
CA ASP A 433 8.45 2.75 -28.17
C ASP A 433 8.04 4.14 -28.66
N ALA A 434 7.65 5.02 -27.75
CA ALA A 434 7.29 6.39 -28.11
C ALA A 434 8.54 7.27 -28.20
N LEU A 435 8.90 7.67 -29.41
CA LEU A 435 10.10 8.43 -29.72
C LEU A 435 9.90 9.92 -29.43
N LEU A 436 10.97 10.61 -29.04
CA LEU A 436 10.94 12.07 -28.88
C LEU A 436 10.53 12.75 -30.21
N THR A 437 9.56 13.66 -30.16
CA THR A 437 9.19 14.45 -31.34
C THR A 437 10.36 15.34 -31.77
N PRO A 438 10.70 15.42 -33.07
CA PRO A 438 11.81 16.23 -33.57
C PRO A 438 11.70 17.72 -33.20
N GLY A 439 12.86 18.40 -33.10
CA GLY A 439 12.92 19.85 -32.88
C GLY A 439 12.81 20.30 -31.42
N GLN A 440 12.89 19.38 -30.46
CA GLN A 440 12.91 19.69 -29.03
C GLN A 440 14.33 19.63 -28.45
N GLU A 441 14.80 20.73 -27.87
CA GLU A 441 16.12 20.82 -27.21
C GLU A 441 15.99 20.89 -25.68
N ASN A 442 17.08 20.60 -24.95
CA ASN A 442 17.15 20.72 -23.49
C ASN A 442 16.03 19.97 -22.74
N ILE A 443 15.70 18.77 -23.23
CA ILE A 443 14.54 17.99 -22.76
C ILE A 443 14.68 17.46 -21.33
N THR A 444 15.90 17.28 -20.82
CA THR A 444 16.13 16.76 -19.47
C THR A 444 16.38 17.89 -18.45
N ARG A 445 16.10 17.58 -17.18
CA ARG A 445 16.58 18.37 -16.04
C ARG A 445 18.01 17.96 -15.70
N LYS A 446 18.63 18.70 -14.77
CA LYS A 446 19.90 18.27 -14.16
C LYS A 446 19.66 17.03 -13.31
N GLU A 447 20.69 16.18 -13.20
CA GLU A 447 20.70 15.08 -12.24
C GLU A 447 20.48 15.63 -10.82
N ASP A 448 19.57 15.01 -10.07
CA ASP A 448 19.33 15.35 -8.66
C ASP A 448 18.87 14.14 -7.84
N ILE A 449 18.92 14.28 -6.52
CA ILE A 449 18.55 13.26 -5.55
C ILE A 449 17.06 13.38 -5.22
N THR A 450 16.33 12.28 -5.39
CA THR A 450 14.92 12.18 -4.99
C THR A 450 14.74 12.09 -3.47
N ARG A 451 13.60 12.59 -2.97
CA ARG A 451 13.08 12.17 -1.67
C ARG A 451 12.88 10.66 -1.65
N ILE A 452 13.02 10.06 -0.46
CA ILE A 452 12.97 8.60 -0.27
C ILE A 452 11.77 7.96 -1.00
N LEU A 453 12.07 7.20 -2.05
CA LEU A 453 11.11 6.37 -2.78
C LEU A 453 10.90 5.03 -2.04
N ALA A 454 10.18 5.08 -0.92
CA ALA A 454 9.85 3.85 -0.21
C ALA A 454 8.81 3.04 -0.98
N SER A 455 9.13 1.78 -1.26
CA SER A 455 8.15 0.81 -1.79
C SER A 455 6.95 0.71 -0.84
N PRO A 456 5.71 0.71 -1.38
CA PRO A 456 4.53 0.49 -0.56
C PRO A 456 4.65 -0.85 0.18
N LYS A 457 4.43 -0.86 1.49
CA LYS A 457 4.53 -2.08 2.30
C LYS A 457 3.14 -2.72 2.40
N PRO A 458 2.88 -3.90 1.80
CA PRO A 458 1.58 -4.57 1.90
C PRO A 458 1.16 -4.82 3.35
N THR A 459 2.13 -4.96 4.27
CA THR A 459 1.90 -5.09 5.72
C THR A 459 1.27 -3.86 6.39
N THR A 460 1.07 -2.77 5.64
CA THR A 460 0.18 -1.65 5.99
C THR A 460 -1.26 -2.05 5.70
N PHE A 461 -1.71 -3.16 6.30
CA PHE A 461 -2.96 -3.86 5.96
C PHE A 461 -4.18 -2.93 5.94
N GLN A 462 -4.21 -1.90 6.80
CA GLN A 462 -5.35 -0.99 6.91
C GLN A 462 -5.54 -0.09 5.69
N HIS A 463 -4.55 -0.02 4.81
CA HIS A 463 -4.67 0.64 3.50
C HIS A 463 -5.10 -0.35 2.40
N TYR A 464 -4.66 -1.60 2.50
CA TYR A 464 -4.74 -2.60 1.43
C TYR A 464 -5.95 -3.51 1.53
N LEU A 465 -6.51 -3.67 2.73
CA LEU A 465 -7.72 -4.44 2.97
C LEU A 465 -8.89 -3.50 3.23
N VAL A 466 -10.05 -3.92 2.78
CA VAL A 466 -11.34 -3.34 3.15
C VAL A 466 -11.47 -3.33 4.67
N GLN A 467 -11.94 -2.21 5.20
CA GLN A 467 -12.15 -2.00 6.63
C GLN A 467 -13.63 -1.72 6.80
N ASP A 468 -14.25 -2.40 7.75
CA ASP A 468 -15.64 -2.27 8.22
C ASP A 468 -15.71 -1.52 9.56
N SER A 469 -14.56 -1.32 10.21
CA SER A 469 -14.40 -0.61 11.48
C SER A 469 -13.18 0.30 11.43
N ASP A 470 -13.30 1.48 12.05
CA ASP A 470 -12.20 2.43 12.21
C ASP A 470 -11.58 2.42 13.61
N ALA A 471 -12.07 1.52 14.47
CA ALA A 471 -11.49 1.28 15.76
C ALA A 471 -10.18 0.49 15.58
N ILE A 472 -9.06 1.06 16.03
CA ILE A 472 -7.74 0.39 15.94
C ILE A 472 -7.73 -1.02 16.53
N SER A 473 -8.58 -1.28 17.53
CA SER A 473 -8.73 -2.58 18.18
C SER A 473 -9.45 -3.63 17.35
N ASP A 474 -9.95 -3.28 16.17
CA ASP A 474 -10.89 -4.05 15.36
C ASP A 474 -10.65 -3.86 13.85
N LEU A 475 -9.40 -3.62 13.45
CA LEU A 475 -9.03 -3.44 12.05
C LEU A 475 -8.88 -4.78 11.34
N ASN A 476 -9.29 -4.85 10.08
CA ASN A 476 -9.05 -6.02 9.23
C ASN A 476 -7.58 -6.13 8.82
N HIS A 477 -6.96 -7.28 9.09
CA HIS A 477 -5.60 -7.63 8.67
C HIS A 477 -5.60 -8.94 7.88
N TYR A 478 -4.45 -9.42 7.40
CA TYR A 478 -4.36 -10.62 6.55
C TYR A 478 -4.68 -11.97 7.24
N ASN A 479 -5.23 -11.94 8.45
CA ASN A 479 -5.84 -13.11 9.10
C ASN A 479 -7.32 -12.87 9.43
N SER A 480 -7.86 -11.70 9.07
CA SER A 480 -9.29 -11.44 9.10
C SER A 480 -9.92 -12.23 7.96
N PRO A 481 -10.76 -13.24 8.25
CA PRO A 481 -11.48 -13.92 7.21
C PRO A 481 -12.39 -12.91 6.49
N ASN A 482 -12.63 -13.12 5.20
CA ASN A 482 -13.56 -12.34 4.38
C ASN A 482 -13.17 -10.88 4.09
N ALA A 483 -12.05 -10.35 4.61
CA ALA A 483 -11.66 -8.98 4.26
C ALA A 483 -11.11 -8.92 2.83
N ALA A 484 -11.79 -8.23 1.90
CA ALA A 484 -11.28 -8.11 0.53
C ALA A 484 -10.03 -7.22 0.46
N ILE A 485 -9.20 -7.42 -0.56
CA ILE A 485 -8.26 -6.40 -1.02
C ILE A 485 -9.06 -5.20 -1.53
N ARG A 486 -8.57 -4.00 -1.25
CA ARG A 486 -9.23 -2.73 -1.58
C ARG A 486 -9.30 -2.42 -3.09
N GLY A 487 -8.58 -3.18 -3.92
CA GLY A 487 -8.62 -3.11 -5.37
C GLY A 487 -7.37 -2.53 -6.03
N ASN A 488 -7.54 -1.82 -7.15
CA ASN A 488 -6.47 -1.37 -8.02
C ASN A 488 -5.79 -0.11 -7.48
N LYS A 489 -4.50 -0.19 -7.16
CA LYS A 489 -3.75 0.93 -6.58
C LYS A 489 -3.40 1.99 -7.65
N VAL A 490 -3.88 3.21 -7.44
CA VAL A 490 -3.64 4.38 -8.32
C VAL A 490 -2.96 5.50 -7.53
N TYR A 491 -2.05 6.26 -8.16
CA TYR A 491 -1.34 7.36 -7.51
C TYR A 491 -2.05 8.69 -7.77
N TRP A 492 -2.09 9.55 -6.76
CA TRP A 492 -2.59 10.91 -6.92
C TRP A 492 -1.68 11.73 -7.84
N HIS A 493 -2.28 12.55 -8.71
CA HIS A 493 -1.55 13.62 -9.36
C HIS A 493 -1.11 14.70 -8.36
N LYS A 494 0.00 15.34 -8.68
CA LYS A 494 0.69 16.35 -7.85
C LYS A 494 1.39 17.34 -8.77
N SER A 495 1.86 18.45 -8.22
CA SER A 495 2.61 19.48 -8.93
C SER A 495 3.85 18.95 -9.68
N GLY A 496 4.55 17.96 -9.11
CA GLY A 496 5.82 17.48 -9.65
C GLY A 496 6.98 18.46 -9.41
N GLU A 497 6.82 19.42 -8.50
CA GLU A 497 7.83 20.43 -8.15
C GLU A 497 8.63 20.08 -6.89
N ASN A 498 8.08 19.22 -6.02
CA ASN A 498 8.62 18.92 -4.69
C ASN A 498 9.18 17.50 -4.55
N TRP A 499 9.84 17.01 -5.61
CA TRP A 499 10.35 15.64 -5.66
C TRP A 499 11.79 15.51 -5.17
N GLN A 500 12.58 16.58 -5.22
CA GLN A 500 13.98 16.58 -4.75
C GLN A 500 14.06 16.49 -3.22
N GLU A 501 15.05 15.76 -2.72
CA GLU A 501 15.41 15.79 -1.31
C GLU A 501 16.04 17.15 -0.98
N THR A 502 15.80 17.67 0.21
CA THR A 502 16.39 18.94 0.67
C THR A 502 17.17 18.76 1.98
N ASP A 503 17.01 17.62 2.65
CA ASP A 503 17.66 17.29 3.91
C ASP A 503 19.08 16.74 3.68
N ARG A 504 20.09 17.52 4.08
CA ARG A 504 21.51 17.19 3.88
C ARG A 504 21.93 15.88 4.56
N ASP A 505 21.34 15.56 5.72
CA ASP A 505 21.70 14.35 6.45
C ASP A 505 21.19 13.10 5.72
N LYS A 506 20.01 13.19 5.10
CA LYS A 506 19.46 12.11 4.26
C LYS A 506 20.22 11.95 2.96
N MET A 507 20.68 13.05 2.37
CA MET A 507 21.50 13.01 1.13
C MET A 507 22.83 12.25 1.32
N GLN A 508 23.35 12.16 2.54
CA GLN A 508 24.58 11.41 2.82
C GLN A 508 24.36 9.89 2.92
N ASN A 509 23.12 9.44 3.10
CA ASN A 509 22.81 8.02 3.25
C ASN A 509 22.65 7.32 1.89
N LYS A 510 23.78 6.87 1.33
CA LYS A 510 23.86 6.20 0.02
C LYS A 510 22.91 5.00 -0.16
N LYS A 511 22.49 4.34 0.93
CA LYS A 511 21.58 3.18 0.88
C LYS A 511 20.12 3.53 0.54
N ILE A 512 19.72 4.80 0.66
CA ILE A 512 18.31 5.21 0.61
C ILE A 512 18.06 6.26 -0.49
N ILE A 513 19.10 6.93 -0.97
CA ILE A 513 18.99 7.95 -2.01
C ILE A 513 18.88 7.31 -3.40
N THR A 514 18.08 7.92 -4.28
CA THR A 514 18.02 7.57 -5.70
C THR A 514 18.25 8.83 -6.51
N LYS A 515 19.30 8.83 -7.32
CA LYS A 515 19.60 9.88 -8.30
C LYS A 515 18.83 9.64 -9.58
N ILE A 516 18.28 10.70 -10.16
CA ILE A 516 17.52 10.64 -11.41
C ILE A 516 17.78 11.88 -12.26
N GLN A 517 17.63 11.74 -13.57
CA GLN A 517 17.63 12.81 -14.54
C GLN A 517 16.30 12.81 -15.33
N PRO A 518 15.24 13.45 -14.79
CA PRO A 518 13.91 13.40 -15.41
C PRO A 518 13.82 14.31 -16.64
N VAL A 519 12.98 13.92 -17.59
CA VAL A 519 12.51 14.78 -18.69
C VAL A 519 11.62 15.89 -18.12
N ARG A 520 11.71 17.08 -18.70
CA ARG A 520 10.95 18.28 -18.30
C ARG A 520 9.45 18.14 -18.63
N PRO A 521 8.57 18.90 -17.97
CA PRO A 521 7.21 19.16 -18.47
C PRO A 521 7.23 19.83 -19.85
N GLY A 522 6.20 19.59 -20.66
CA GLY A 522 5.99 20.13 -22.01
C GLY A 522 6.69 19.35 -23.13
N VAL A 523 7.40 18.26 -22.79
CA VAL A 523 8.11 17.44 -23.78
C VAL A 523 7.15 16.44 -24.42
N LYS A 524 7.21 16.34 -25.74
CA LYS A 524 6.33 15.50 -26.55
C LYS A 524 7.04 14.26 -27.10
N PHE A 525 6.33 13.14 -27.06
CA PHE A 525 6.74 11.87 -27.64
C PHE A 525 5.64 11.35 -28.58
N GLN A 526 6.04 10.61 -29.61
CA GLN A 526 5.15 9.97 -30.58
C GLN A 526 5.33 8.46 -30.52
N GLY A 527 4.26 7.73 -30.22
CA GLY A 527 4.25 6.27 -30.20
C GLY A 527 3.12 5.71 -31.05
N ARG A 528 3.11 4.39 -31.23
CA ARG A 528 2.09 3.69 -32.02
C ARG A 528 1.65 2.40 -31.35
N ILE A 529 0.35 2.16 -31.38
CA ILE A 529 -0.26 0.88 -31.00
C ILE A 529 -0.83 0.26 -32.27
N ARG A 530 -0.29 -0.88 -32.71
CA ARG A 530 -0.90 -1.68 -33.77
C ARG A 530 -1.87 -2.69 -33.16
N PHE A 531 -2.98 -2.96 -33.83
CA PHE A 531 -3.98 -3.91 -33.35
C PHE A 531 -4.57 -4.72 -34.50
N GLU A 532 -4.99 -5.95 -34.19
CA GLU A 532 -5.52 -6.90 -35.18
C GLU A 532 -6.81 -7.54 -34.68
N ASN A 533 -7.79 -7.66 -35.59
CA ASN A 533 -9.07 -8.33 -35.35
C ASN A 533 -9.75 -7.94 -34.03
N LEU A 534 -9.75 -6.66 -33.61
CA LEU A 534 -10.47 -6.23 -32.41
C LEU A 534 -11.95 -6.01 -32.71
N SER A 535 -12.85 -6.48 -31.84
CA SER A 535 -14.27 -6.14 -31.92
C SER A 535 -14.50 -4.65 -31.63
N GLN A 536 -15.71 -4.15 -31.88
CA GLN A 536 -16.04 -2.76 -31.56
C GLN A 536 -15.87 -2.45 -30.07
N ALA A 537 -16.29 -3.37 -29.19
CA ALA A 537 -16.15 -3.22 -27.74
C ALA A 537 -14.69 -3.26 -27.31
N GLU A 538 -13.87 -4.12 -27.91
CA GLU A 538 -12.44 -4.25 -27.59
C GLU A 538 -11.63 -3.03 -28.03
N LEU A 539 -11.85 -2.55 -29.26
CA LEU A 539 -11.21 -1.33 -29.75
C LEU A 539 -11.70 -0.10 -28.96
N GLY A 540 -12.99 -0.07 -28.62
CA GLY A 540 -13.57 0.95 -27.76
C GLY A 540 -12.95 0.98 -26.37
N ALA A 541 -12.65 -0.16 -25.76
CA ALA A 541 -12.00 -0.24 -24.45
C ALA A 541 -10.58 0.37 -24.45
N LEU A 542 -9.80 0.14 -25.52
CA LEU A 542 -8.48 0.76 -25.71
C LEU A 542 -8.61 2.27 -25.84
N LEU A 543 -9.48 2.73 -26.74
CA LEU A 543 -9.68 4.16 -27.01
C LEU A 543 -10.20 4.89 -25.77
N PHE A 544 -11.16 4.32 -25.03
CA PHE A 544 -11.70 4.87 -23.79
C PHE A 544 -10.63 5.01 -22.69
N SER A 545 -9.63 4.13 -22.69
CA SER A 545 -8.52 4.17 -21.72
C SER A 545 -7.39 5.13 -22.14
N LEU A 546 -7.31 5.47 -23.44
CA LEU A 546 -6.35 6.41 -24.00
C LEU A 546 -6.88 7.85 -24.01
N ASP A 547 -8.13 8.04 -24.42
CA ASP A 547 -8.80 9.34 -24.48
C ASP A 547 -9.60 9.60 -23.20
N LEU A 548 -8.91 10.16 -22.19
CA LEU A 548 -9.50 10.41 -20.88
C LEU A 548 -10.38 11.68 -20.88
N PRO A 549 -11.39 11.77 -20.00
CA PRO A 549 -12.19 12.99 -19.83
C PRO A 549 -11.33 14.23 -19.53
N GLY A 550 -11.84 15.41 -19.89
CA GLY A 550 -11.15 16.67 -19.65
C GLY A 550 -10.66 16.83 -18.19
N GLY A 551 -9.42 17.30 -18.04
CA GLY A 551 -8.73 17.44 -16.76
C GLY A 551 -8.06 16.17 -16.22
N CYS A 552 -8.40 14.99 -16.78
CA CYS A 552 -7.77 13.73 -16.41
C CYS A 552 -6.48 13.50 -17.21
N ASN A 553 -5.46 12.93 -16.55
CA ASN A 553 -4.17 12.61 -17.14
C ASN A 553 -3.74 11.18 -16.77
N HIS A 554 -2.79 10.62 -17.52
CA HIS A 554 -2.22 9.30 -17.24
C HIS A 554 -1.00 9.41 -16.31
N LYS A 555 -0.64 8.30 -15.67
CA LYS A 555 0.56 8.17 -14.82
C LYS A 555 1.55 7.14 -15.35
N LEU A 556 2.71 7.58 -15.80
CA LEU A 556 3.81 6.76 -16.31
C LEU A 556 5.10 6.89 -15.49
N GLY A 557 6.00 5.92 -15.65
CA GLY A 557 7.35 5.96 -15.10
C GLY A 557 7.49 5.83 -13.58
N MET A 558 8.70 6.09 -13.10
CA MET A 558 9.10 6.07 -11.70
C MET A 558 8.76 7.40 -11.01
N GLY A 559 8.86 7.45 -9.68
CA GLY A 559 8.65 8.69 -8.93
C GLY A 559 7.18 9.16 -8.87
N LYS A 560 6.20 8.35 -9.31
CA LYS A 560 4.76 8.63 -9.16
C LYS A 560 4.37 9.13 -7.75
N PRO A 561 4.89 8.56 -6.65
CA PRO A 561 4.54 9.03 -5.31
C PRO A 561 5.00 10.46 -4.99
N LEU A 562 6.06 10.92 -5.66
CA LEU A 562 6.62 12.27 -5.55
C LEU A 562 5.98 13.26 -6.53
N GLY A 563 5.05 12.80 -7.36
CA GLY A 563 4.32 13.63 -8.31
C GLY A 563 4.83 13.57 -9.74
N LEU A 564 5.92 12.84 -10.00
CA LEU A 564 6.45 12.67 -11.36
C LEU A 564 5.50 11.86 -12.25
N GLY A 565 5.67 11.99 -13.56
CA GLY A 565 5.11 11.10 -14.56
C GLY A 565 3.62 11.29 -14.90
N SER A 566 3.03 12.44 -14.59
CA SER A 566 1.75 12.83 -15.20
C SER A 566 1.98 13.15 -16.68
N VAL A 567 1.20 12.53 -17.57
CA VAL A 567 1.25 12.76 -19.02
C VAL A 567 -0.16 12.90 -19.59
N LYS A 568 -0.30 13.66 -20.66
CA LYS A 568 -1.51 13.70 -21.49
C LYS A 568 -1.26 12.87 -22.73
N ILE A 569 -2.22 12.01 -23.08
CA ILE A 569 -2.17 11.20 -24.31
C ILE A 569 -3.29 11.68 -25.23
N THR A 570 -2.95 11.87 -26.51
CA THR A 570 -3.92 12.18 -27.55
C THR A 570 -3.86 11.08 -28.62
N PRO A 571 -4.86 10.19 -28.71
CA PRO A 571 -4.88 9.11 -29.69
C PRO A 571 -5.42 9.58 -31.04
N ARG A 572 -4.87 9.05 -32.13
CA ARG A 572 -5.34 9.23 -33.52
C ARG A 572 -5.53 7.86 -34.16
N LEU A 573 -6.74 7.55 -34.62
CA LEU A 573 -7.12 6.21 -35.07
C LEU A 573 -6.96 6.06 -36.58
N PHE A 574 -6.38 4.94 -37.02
CA PHE A 574 -6.23 4.58 -38.43
C PHE A 574 -6.70 3.14 -38.64
N LEU A 575 -7.67 2.93 -39.53
CA LEU A 575 -8.27 1.62 -39.78
C LEU A 575 -7.78 1.05 -41.11
N SER A 576 -7.29 -0.18 -41.09
CA SER A 576 -6.84 -0.90 -42.28
C SER A 576 -8.01 -1.55 -43.02
N ASP A 577 -8.06 -1.35 -44.34
CA ASP A 577 -8.95 -2.11 -45.24
C ASP A 577 -8.17 -3.33 -45.73
N ARG A 578 -8.19 -4.40 -44.92
CA ARG A 578 -7.44 -5.63 -45.21
C ARG A 578 -7.78 -6.23 -46.56
N LYS A 579 -9.03 -6.09 -47.01
CA LYS A 579 -9.44 -6.60 -48.32
C LYS A 579 -8.70 -5.84 -49.43
N LYS A 580 -8.78 -4.50 -49.45
CA LYS A 580 -8.07 -3.70 -50.45
C LYS A 580 -6.56 -3.84 -50.37
N ARG A 581 -5.99 -3.96 -49.17
CA ARG A 581 -4.55 -4.20 -48.97
C ARG A 581 -4.07 -5.46 -49.70
N TYR A 582 -4.83 -6.55 -49.63
CA TYR A 582 -4.48 -7.80 -50.30
C TYR A 582 -4.90 -7.83 -51.78
N GLU A 583 -5.81 -6.98 -52.22
CA GLU A 583 -6.16 -6.79 -53.64
C GLU A 583 -5.16 -5.86 -54.37
N ASN A 584 -4.51 -4.93 -53.67
CA ASN A 584 -3.56 -3.97 -54.24
C ASN A 584 -2.37 -3.71 -53.29
N LEU A 585 -1.18 -4.15 -53.72
CA LEU A 585 0.08 -4.05 -52.98
C LEU A 585 0.41 -2.62 -52.51
N SER A 586 0.01 -1.59 -53.28
CA SER A 586 0.35 -0.19 -53.00
C SER A 586 -0.64 0.52 -52.09
N PHE A 587 -1.85 -0.02 -51.88
CA PHE A 587 -2.97 0.67 -51.22
C PHE A 587 -2.64 1.18 -49.81
N GLU A 588 -1.87 0.44 -49.02
CA GLU A 588 -1.46 0.86 -47.66
C GLU A 588 0.07 0.96 -47.50
N TRP A 589 0.84 0.94 -48.60
CA TRP A 589 2.30 0.96 -48.53
C TRP A 589 2.85 2.39 -48.36
N ASN A 590 2.16 3.39 -48.90
CA ASN A 590 2.62 4.78 -48.94
C ASN A 590 2.07 5.67 -47.81
N ASN A 591 1.56 5.09 -46.71
CA ASN A 591 0.86 5.78 -45.61
C ASN A 591 -0.49 6.46 -46.02
N GLU A 592 -1.16 5.96 -47.06
CA GLU A 592 -2.47 6.45 -47.53
C GLU A 592 -3.67 5.88 -46.73
N ILE A 593 -3.54 5.78 -45.42
CA ILE A 593 -4.71 5.48 -44.55
C ILE A 593 -5.13 6.79 -43.91
N ASP A 594 -6.33 7.25 -44.23
CA ASP A 594 -6.90 8.43 -43.61
C ASP A 594 -7.16 8.21 -42.12
N GLU A 595 -6.99 9.27 -41.34
CA GLU A 595 -7.39 9.28 -39.94
C GLU A 595 -8.90 9.08 -39.83
N SER A 596 -9.30 8.13 -39.00
CA SER A 596 -10.69 7.79 -38.73
C SER A 596 -11.25 8.69 -37.64
N ASP A 597 -12.39 9.32 -37.91
CA ASP A 597 -13.18 10.09 -36.97
C ASP A 597 -14.12 9.23 -36.10
N ARG A 598 -14.06 7.89 -36.25
CA ARG A 598 -14.97 6.93 -35.61
C ARG A 598 -14.63 6.59 -34.15
N ILE A 599 -13.71 7.30 -33.51
CA ILE A 599 -13.41 7.11 -32.07
C ILE A 599 -14.69 7.18 -31.19
N PRO A 600 -15.62 8.14 -31.38
CA PRO A 600 -16.86 8.21 -30.61
C PRO A 600 -17.77 6.98 -30.80
N GLU A 601 -17.77 6.38 -31.99
CA GLU A 601 -18.54 5.16 -32.28
C GLU A 601 -18.05 3.99 -31.41
N PHE A 602 -16.74 3.71 -31.44
CA PHE A 602 -16.15 2.59 -30.69
C PHE A 602 -16.23 2.80 -29.18
N THR A 603 -15.96 4.00 -28.69
CA THR A 603 -16.06 4.33 -27.27
C THR A 603 -17.50 4.18 -26.77
N THR A 604 -18.49 4.65 -27.54
CA THR A 604 -19.91 4.44 -27.22
C THR A 604 -20.29 2.97 -27.22
N ALA A 605 -19.84 2.20 -28.22
CA ALA A 605 -20.11 0.76 -28.30
C ALA A 605 -19.55 0.01 -27.08
N PHE A 606 -18.33 0.34 -26.65
CA PHE A 606 -17.72 -0.19 -25.43
C PHE A 606 -18.51 0.20 -24.16
N GLU A 607 -18.85 1.48 -24.00
CA GLU A 607 -19.62 1.93 -22.84
C GLU A 607 -20.94 1.19 -22.72
N GLN A 608 -21.69 1.07 -23.82
CA GLN A 608 -22.96 0.33 -23.84
C GLN A 608 -22.75 -1.17 -23.58
N TYR A 609 -21.69 -1.78 -24.13
CA TYR A 609 -21.37 -3.18 -23.91
C TYR A 609 -21.16 -3.50 -22.42
N VAL A 610 -20.44 -2.63 -21.71
CA VAL A 610 -20.17 -2.76 -20.27
C VAL A 610 -21.42 -2.44 -19.45
N LEU A 611 -22.05 -1.28 -19.68
CA LEU A 611 -23.21 -0.80 -18.90
C LEU A 611 -24.37 -1.81 -18.92
N ASN A 612 -24.67 -2.40 -20.08
CA ASN A 612 -25.74 -3.40 -20.22
C ASN A 612 -25.52 -4.66 -19.36
N ARG A 613 -24.30 -4.93 -18.89
CA ARG A 613 -23.96 -6.09 -18.05
C ARG A 613 -23.82 -5.74 -16.58
N ILE A 614 -23.37 -4.54 -16.26
CA ILE A 614 -23.12 -4.13 -14.87
C ILE A 614 -24.30 -3.38 -14.24
N GLU A 615 -24.87 -2.41 -14.96
CA GLU A 615 -25.86 -1.46 -14.44
C GLU A 615 -26.79 -0.98 -15.58
N PRO A 616 -27.75 -1.82 -16.03
CA PRO A 616 -28.67 -1.47 -17.11
C PRO A 616 -29.50 -0.24 -16.74
N GLY A 617 -29.36 0.86 -17.49
CA GLY A 617 -30.11 2.11 -17.30
C GLY A 617 -29.25 3.34 -16.98
N GLU A 618 -28.01 3.15 -16.54
CA GLU A 618 -27.03 4.25 -16.50
C GLU A 618 -26.62 4.63 -17.93
N LYS A 619 -26.33 5.92 -18.15
CA LYS A 619 -26.06 6.45 -19.50
C LYS A 619 -24.58 6.58 -19.81
N MET A 620 -23.75 6.79 -18.79
CA MET A 620 -22.32 7.05 -18.97
C MET A 620 -21.52 6.17 -18.01
N LEU A 621 -20.50 5.49 -18.53
CA LEU A 621 -19.72 4.57 -17.71
C LEU A 621 -18.96 5.31 -16.60
N TRP A 622 -18.53 6.55 -16.86
CA TRP A 622 -17.91 7.46 -15.90
C TRP A 622 -18.80 7.87 -14.72
N ASN A 623 -20.13 7.63 -14.79
CA ASN A 623 -21.06 7.90 -13.70
C ASN A 623 -21.21 6.71 -12.74
N THR A 624 -20.66 5.54 -13.03
CA THR A 624 -20.67 4.42 -12.06
C THR A 624 -19.80 4.76 -10.84
N GLU A 625 -20.14 4.21 -9.66
CA GLU A 625 -19.38 4.51 -8.42
C GLU A 625 -17.87 4.24 -8.58
N ARG A 626 -17.52 3.08 -9.16
CA ARG A 626 -16.15 2.66 -9.42
C ARG A 626 -15.39 3.66 -10.29
N LEU A 627 -15.96 4.09 -11.43
CA LEU A 627 -15.26 4.99 -12.33
C LEU A 627 -15.25 6.45 -11.84
N ARG A 628 -16.20 6.85 -10.98
CA ARG A 628 -16.10 8.13 -10.26
C ARG A 628 -14.84 8.17 -9.39
N GLU A 629 -14.55 7.09 -8.66
CA GLU A 629 -13.32 7.00 -7.86
C GLU A 629 -12.06 7.06 -8.76
N LEU A 630 -12.08 6.37 -9.92
CA LEU A 630 -10.98 6.44 -10.88
C LEU A 630 -10.79 7.85 -11.44
N LYS A 631 -11.87 8.50 -11.88
CA LYS A 631 -11.83 9.86 -12.42
C LYS A 631 -11.22 10.85 -11.44
N ILE A 632 -11.55 10.74 -10.16
CA ILE A 632 -10.97 11.59 -9.11
C ILE A 632 -9.46 11.38 -8.97
N MET A 633 -9.00 10.15 -9.13
CA MET A 633 -7.57 9.81 -9.06
C MET A 633 -6.79 10.26 -10.30
N LEU A 634 -7.45 10.30 -11.47
CA LEU A 634 -6.86 10.76 -12.76
C LEU A 634 -6.91 12.28 -12.94
N ASP A 635 -7.78 12.99 -12.22
CA ASP A 635 -7.91 14.45 -12.28
C ASP A 635 -6.65 15.15 -11.72
N TYR A 636 -5.93 15.84 -12.62
CA TYR A 636 -4.67 16.49 -12.29
C TYR A 636 -4.84 17.69 -11.36
N ASP A 637 -5.82 18.55 -11.64
CA ASP A 637 -6.03 19.78 -10.87
C ASP A 637 -6.56 19.47 -9.47
N LYS A 638 -7.44 18.47 -9.36
CA LYS A 638 -7.91 17.98 -8.07
C LYS A 638 -6.77 17.36 -7.26
N GLY A 639 -5.90 16.59 -7.90
CA GLY A 639 -4.68 16.04 -7.27
C GLY A 639 -3.75 17.14 -6.77
N LYS A 640 -3.43 18.12 -7.62
CA LYS A 640 -2.59 19.29 -7.28
C LYS A 640 -3.19 20.11 -6.14
N LYS A 641 -4.51 20.39 -6.18
CA LYS A 641 -5.22 21.08 -5.11
C LYS A 641 -5.17 20.30 -3.80
N SER A 642 -5.32 18.98 -3.85
CA SER A 642 -5.24 18.10 -2.68
C SER A 642 -3.84 18.09 -2.06
N GLU A 643 -2.78 18.13 -2.89
CA GLU A 643 -1.40 18.30 -2.43
C GLU A 643 -1.21 19.65 -1.73
N LEU A 644 -1.61 20.76 -2.37
CA LEU A 644 -1.47 22.12 -1.82
C LEU A 644 -2.20 22.30 -0.49
N GLN A 645 -3.36 21.65 -0.32
CA GLN A 645 -4.13 21.68 0.92
C GLN A 645 -3.62 20.68 1.99
N GLY A 646 -2.54 19.94 1.72
CA GLY A 646 -2.00 18.93 2.63
C GLY A 646 -2.92 17.73 2.87
N LYS A 647 -3.88 17.50 1.95
CA LYS A 647 -4.87 16.43 2.02
C LYS A 647 -4.31 15.09 1.54
N VAL A 648 -3.28 15.12 0.71
CA VAL A 648 -2.55 13.92 0.25
C VAL A 648 -1.09 14.06 0.67
N ARG A 649 -0.68 13.33 1.71
CA ARG A 649 0.72 13.32 2.17
C ARG A 649 1.13 11.96 2.72
N TYR A 650 2.43 11.72 2.82
CA TYR A 650 2.94 10.56 3.52
C TYR A 650 2.70 10.65 5.04
N MET A 651 2.56 9.49 5.68
CA MET A 651 2.68 9.37 7.13
C MET A 651 4.07 9.78 7.60
N GLU A 652 4.14 10.48 8.73
CA GLU A 652 5.38 11.00 9.31
C GLU A 652 5.85 10.13 10.50
N ILE A 653 7.16 9.88 10.57
CA ILE A 653 7.80 9.15 11.68
C ILE A 653 8.37 10.14 12.73
N THR A 654 8.78 11.33 12.28
CA THR A 654 9.42 12.38 13.06
C THR A 654 8.56 13.65 13.05
N GLY A 655 8.49 14.40 14.17
CA GLY A 655 7.70 15.63 14.26
C GLY A 655 6.99 15.84 15.61
N ARG A 656 6.15 16.88 15.69
CA ARG A 656 5.34 17.20 16.90
C ARG A 656 4.37 16.08 17.29
N ASN A 657 3.88 15.33 16.29
CA ASN A 657 3.10 14.10 16.48
C ASN A 657 4.03 12.89 16.34
N LYS A 658 4.15 12.10 17.41
CA LYS A 658 4.91 10.85 17.43
C LYS A 658 4.46 9.93 16.29
N ASN A 659 5.39 9.27 15.60
CA ASN A 659 5.21 8.14 14.65
C ASN A 659 3.74 7.77 14.31
N GLU A 660 3.20 8.37 13.25
CA GLU A 660 1.79 8.24 12.82
C GLU A 660 1.43 6.80 12.41
N PHE A 661 2.41 5.99 12.00
CA PHE A 661 2.19 4.59 11.63
C PHE A 661 1.65 3.75 12.79
N LYS A 662 1.90 4.17 14.05
CA LYS A 662 1.41 3.48 15.23
C LYS A 662 -0.10 3.58 15.40
N ASP A 663 -0.71 4.61 14.84
CA ASP A 663 -2.13 4.88 15.01
C ASP A 663 -2.97 4.27 13.89
N ARG A 664 -2.32 3.58 12.93
CA ARG A 664 -2.95 2.81 11.85
C ARG A 664 -4.06 3.62 11.14
N PRO A 665 -3.77 4.82 10.62
CA PRO A 665 -4.78 5.59 9.90
C PRO A 665 -5.28 4.81 8.68
N ILE A 666 -6.59 4.80 8.50
CA ILE A 666 -7.28 4.20 7.35
C ILE A 666 -7.28 5.24 6.22
N LEU A 667 -7.13 4.79 4.98
CA LEU A 667 -7.30 5.67 3.82
C LEU A 667 -8.80 5.81 3.50
N PRO A 668 -9.34 7.03 3.40
CA PRO A 668 -10.71 7.22 2.92
C PRO A 668 -10.83 6.85 1.42
N LYS A 669 -12.06 6.62 0.94
CA LYS A 669 -12.35 6.56 -0.51
C LYS A 669 -11.85 7.84 -1.19
N PRO A 670 -11.36 7.80 -2.46
CA PRO A 670 -10.91 9.01 -3.16
C PRO A 670 -11.93 10.16 -3.15
N SER A 671 -13.21 9.86 -3.33
CA SER A 671 -14.35 10.81 -3.22
C SER A 671 -14.46 11.50 -1.86
N ASN A 672 -14.07 10.81 -0.78
CA ASN A 672 -14.15 11.32 0.60
C ASN A 672 -12.92 12.13 1.02
N VAL A 673 -11.92 12.29 0.14
CA VAL A 673 -10.83 13.26 0.34
C VAL A 673 -11.35 14.67 0.04
N ARG A 674 -11.97 15.31 1.04
CA ARG A 674 -12.59 16.64 0.90
C ARG A 674 -11.53 17.73 0.71
N CYS A 675 -11.49 18.30 -0.49
CA CYS A 675 -10.87 19.60 -0.76
C CYS A 675 -11.85 20.70 -0.36
N TYR A 676 -11.45 21.67 0.45
CA TYR A 676 -12.30 22.85 0.66
C TYR A 676 -12.28 23.69 -0.62
N ALA A 677 -13.45 24.09 -1.11
CA ALA A 677 -13.53 25.23 -2.02
C ALA A 677 -13.22 26.47 -1.18
N TYR A 678 -12.16 27.20 -1.53
CA TYR A 678 -12.08 28.60 -1.12
C TYR A 678 -13.15 29.31 -1.96
N VAL A 679 -14.16 29.86 -1.28
CA VAL A 679 -15.13 30.79 -1.86
C VAL A 679 -14.43 32.10 -2.15
#